data_AF-A0A958ZIH2-F1
#
_entry.id   AF-A0A958ZIH2-F1
#
_cell.length_a   1.000
_cell.length_b   1.000
_cell.length_c   1.000
_cell.angle_alpha   90.00
_cell.angle_beta   90.00
_cell.angle_gamma   90.00
#
_symmetry.space_group_name_H-M   'P 1'
#
loop_
_entity.id
_entity.type
_entity.pdbx_description
1 polymer ?
#
loop_
_entity_poly.entity_id
_entity_poly.type
_entity_poly.pdbx_seq_one_letter_code
_entity_poly.pdbx_strand_id
1 'polypeptide(L)'
;MAVLEEQPESIEDFAFKSEIISFLPKSSQNDIIYENCFEIVRSILYGESIYDDLLKSNEVIEKLSCKLKEKKKSLKRKTRETKPKVYWLLSKEFNREKIVLQVGLAGIYNEDDLAKIFGFELGKREYHFYLNDELLCVFRRTLNGKYKTDWFSGGSIEWDGTDSIPNTYVQSEGDKYPVHDFIQQVPNLSEPSLWVKYNEEEWRLVKSNGTSYSEAAVIFPEDWSVEVFTSKTRIFDHEVNWLEFEGEITLSNKEYSKTYYCDVKSFDWTIITQKPAWMLRANMPVVMKKPTVLIYDETGKKLPSGEFRINIRKRKSFEEWQNINVQNRIGIGCYDLKIERDGIVAYDHFYSIGDFTINTLSESIDEAKITVQSGQFLFTIQKSHLFEMETEGHNIFYLRRNQEENKAPKAIKATIKESRNRSLFFEFESPLRGIGIIGREGELIPTNRTLHIQNLSGLRIISNSNTETRLTIKSALKNDVKIIKTLKSSFEPLNSIHEDILHQFYLADPMNHENKVMLELSADSNTLTYEVAGFSSFLDPLSNSRVNITGSSENETELVAIPLGTLAEHIDLIPLSREEDEYSIPQYEFTNQFIVISSGNNVGEVMPRYFNTGEDFVGPKKWERVELYHNELLENSFEHESWKVLNKYFAICLSEKIPFTTFDQITSFGRSSSVAAKAFLFLGYKSKDKEEFIQKVVPRLELELGICFHWIIREDWEVAINSVIDFLKNEAWFKQLSELNLIDEAQLSDDVLWFITNYFSNSDFPEVMNYVFTGRSAVRQAISHSRIRDLRERLGERVLRELPNNIPRTNQSYGIPVREHESVSLLIYAPIAAAESISGEQKDYPIWGGDDFRKVIRRNIQYAQYLAPEFYKEVLLHTLQKI
;
A
#
# COMPACT_ATOMS: atom_id res chain seq x y z
N MET A 1 -18.36 23.51 -14.61
CA MET A 1 -19.68 22.96 -15.00
C MET A 1 -19.52 21.67 -15.81
N ALA A 2 -18.87 21.69 -16.98
CA ALA A 2 -18.62 20.47 -17.77
C ALA A 2 -17.94 19.34 -16.96
N VAL A 3 -16.88 19.67 -16.20
CA VAL A 3 -16.23 18.72 -15.28
C VAL A 3 -17.20 18.19 -14.19
N LEU A 4 -18.10 19.03 -13.67
CA LEU A 4 -19.10 18.60 -12.67
C LEU A 4 -20.15 17.63 -13.28
N GLU A 5 -20.55 17.85 -14.53
CA GLU A 5 -21.48 16.96 -15.26
C GLU A 5 -20.84 15.61 -15.61
N GLU A 6 -19.51 15.57 -15.72
CA GLU A 6 -18.78 14.32 -15.82
C GLU A 6 -18.83 13.50 -14.55
N GLN A 7 -18.81 14.13 -13.37
CA GLN A 7 -18.66 13.45 -12.09
C GLN A 7 -17.34 12.63 -12.04
N PRO A 8 -16.17 13.28 -12.12
CA PRO A 8 -14.87 12.62 -12.15
C PRO A 8 -14.52 12.01 -10.79
N GLU A 9 -13.90 10.83 -10.81
CA GLU A 9 -13.27 10.15 -9.68
C GLU A 9 -11.74 10.23 -9.73
N SER A 10 -11.17 10.66 -10.85
CA SER A 10 -9.76 11.04 -11.03
C SER A 10 -9.60 12.15 -12.08
N ILE A 11 -8.42 12.76 -12.19
CA ILE A 11 -8.13 13.80 -13.21
C ILE A 11 -8.32 13.27 -14.63
N GLU A 12 -7.92 12.01 -14.84
CA GLU A 12 -8.03 11.27 -16.10
C GLU A 12 -9.48 11.16 -16.61
N ASP A 13 -10.48 11.45 -15.78
CA ASP A 13 -11.91 11.46 -16.15
C ASP A 13 -12.35 12.59 -17.06
N PHE A 14 -11.58 13.67 -17.11
CA PHE A 14 -11.90 14.80 -17.97
C PHE A 14 -10.69 15.34 -18.73
N ALA A 15 -9.46 15.08 -18.27
CA ALA A 15 -8.24 15.56 -18.93
C ALA A 15 -8.10 15.09 -20.39
N PHE A 16 -8.74 13.97 -20.78
CA PHE A 16 -8.69 13.43 -22.14
C PHE A 16 -9.92 13.70 -23.00
N LYS A 17 -10.89 14.47 -22.50
CA LYS A 17 -12.10 14.80 -23.25
C LYS A 17 -11.88 16.14 -23.92
N SER A 18 -11.58 16.13 -25.22
CA SER A 18 -11.40 17.33 -26.04
C SER A 18 -12.55 18.32 -25.84
N GLU A 19 -13.78 17.81 -25.78
CA GLU A 19 -15.01 18.56 -25.51
C GLU A 19 -15.03 19.33 -24.17
N ILE A 20 -14.19 18.95 -23.21
CA ILE A 20 -14.10 19.57 -21.87
C ILE A 20 -12.87 20.46 -21.78
N ILE A 21 -11.70 19.95 -22.18
CA ILE A 21 -10.45 20.71 -22.09
C ILE A 21 -10.42 21.89 -23.07
N SER A 22 -11.17 21.83 -24.17
CA SER A 22 -11.29 22.94 -25.13
C SER A 22 -11.93 24.20 -24.54
N PHE A 23 -12.59 24.11 -23.38
CA PHE A 23 -13.09 25.29 -22.66
C PHE A 23 -11.99 26.10 -21.97
N LEU A 24 -10.80 25.53 -21.77
CA LEU A 24 -9.65 26.19 -21.16
C LEU A 24 -8.75 26.81 -22.24
N PRO A 25 -8.18 28.01 -22.02
CA PRO A 25 -7.08 28.53 -22.84
C PRO A 25 -5.91 27.53 -22.86
N LYS A 26 -5.16 27.47 -23.97
CA LYS A 26 -4.03 26.53 -24.13
C LYS A 26 -3.03 26.58 -22.95
N SER A 27 -2.68 27.78 -22.48
CA SER A 27 -1.78 27.97 -21.33
C SER A 27 -2.33 27.48 -19.99
N SER A 28 -3.63 27.20 -19.90
CA SER A 28 -4.32 26.70 -18.71
C SER A 28 -4.68 25.21 -18.82
N GLN A 29 -4.29 24.54 -19.91
CA GLN A 29 -4.45 23.09 -20.10
C GLN A 29 -3.24 22.36 -19.51
N ASN A 30 -3.12 22.36 -18.18
CA ASN A 30 -2.00 21.76 -17.47
C ASN A 30 -2.46 21.07 -16.17
N ASP A 31 -1.60 20.21 -15.62
CA ASP A 31 -1.92 19.34 -14.49
C ASP A 31 -2.28 20.11 -13.22
N ILE A 32 -1.64 21.26 -12.97
CA ILE A 32 -1.95 22.10 -11.79
C ILE A 32 -3.40 22.61 -11.89
N ILE A 33 -3.83 23.05 -13.07
CA ILE A 33 -5.21 23.51 -13.27
C ILE A 33 -6.18 22.34 -13.20
N TYR A 34 -5.82 21.18 -13.73
CA TYR A 34 -6.66 19.99 -13.67
C TYR A 34 -6.83 19.47 -12.24
N GLU A 35 -5.76 19.39 -11.46
CA GLU A 35 -5.77 19.02 -10.04
C GLU A 35 -6.67 19.96 -9.24
N ASN A 36 -6.45 21.28 -9.38
CA ASN A 36 -7.30 22.27 -8.69
C ASN A 36 -8.78 22.15 -9.11
N CYS A 37 -9.06 21.94 -10.40
CA CYS A 37 -10.42 21.73 -10.87
C CYS A 37 -11.04 20.45 -10.31
N PHE A 38 -10.26 19.36 -10.27
CA PHE A 38 -10.69 18.07 -9.73
C PHE A 38 -11.02 18.21 -8.25
N GLU A 39 -10.11 18.75 -7.43
CA GLU A 39 -10.29 18.89 -5.99
C GLU A 39 -11.48 19.80 -5.63
N ILE A 40 -11.68 20.91 -6.34
CA ILE A 40 -12.87 21.77 -6.15
C ILE A 40 -14.16 21.04 -6.52
N VAL A 41 -14.20 20.36 -7.67
CA VAL A 41 -15.39 19.63 -8.13
C VAL A 41 -15.69 18.45 -7.20
N ARG A 42 -14.65 17.74 -6.75
CA ARG A 42 -14.71 16.65 -5.79
C ARG A 42 -15.28 17.13 -4.46
N SER A 43 -14.74 18.20 -3.89
CA SER A 43 -15.27 18.80 -2.66
C SER A 43 -16.75 19.16 -2.80
N ILE A 44 -17.17 19.72 -3.94
CA ILE A 44 -18.59 20.02 -4.20
C ILE A 44 -19.41 18.73 -4.30
N LEU A 45 -18.96 17.69 -5.02
CA LEU A 45 -19.65 16.42 -5.21
C LEU A 45 -19.81 15.63 -3.90
N TYR A 46 -18.78 15.62 -3.04
CA TYR A 46 -18.77 14.89 -1.78
C TYR A 46 -19.22 15.72 -0.57
N GLY A 47 -19.38 17.04 -0.73
CA GLY A 47 -19.83 17.93 0.34
C GLY A 47 -18.74 18.24 1.38
N GLU A 48 -17.48 18.21 0.97
CA GLU A 48 -16.33 18.51 1.83
C GLU A 48 -16.17 20.02 1.99
N SER A 49 -15.91 20.51 3.21
CA SER A 49 -15.79 21.95 3.52
C SER A 49 -14.37 22.52 3.35
N ILE A 50 -13.44 21.72 2.83
CA ILE A 50 -11.98 22.02 2.80
C ILE A 50 -11.67 23.32 2.03
N TYR A 51 -12.45 23.62 0.99
CA TYR A 51 -12.29 24.81 0.16
C TYR A 51 -13.32 25.90 0.43
N ASP A 52 -14.14 25.80 1.48
CA ASP A 52 -15.22 26.78 1.70
C ASP A 52 -14.69 28.21 1.91
N ASP A 53 -13.53 28.37 2.56
CA ASP A 53 -12.88 29.69 2.72
C ASP A 53 -12.42 30.26 1.37
N LEU A 54 -11.84 29.42 0.52
CA LEU A 54 -11.47 29.79 -0.85
C LEU A 54 -12.71 30.11 -1.70
N LEU A 55 -13.77 29.31 -1.58
CA LEU A 55 -15.02 29.45 -2.33
C LEU A 55 -15.86 30.65 -1.87
N LYS A 56 -15.57 31.22 -0.68
CA LYS A 56 -16.15 32.45 -0.14
C LYS A 56 -15.21 33.66 -0.22
N SER A 57 -14.03 33.49 -0.83
CA SER A 57 -13.01 34.56 -0.88
C SER A 57 -13.44 35.80 -1.66
N ASN A 58 -14.42 35.70 -2.57
CA ASN A 58 -14.97 36.82 -3.33
C ASN A 58 -16.39 36.52 -3.86
N GLU A 59 -17.25 37.53 -3.97
CA GLU A 59 -18.63 37.45 -4.49
C GLU A 59 -18.77 36.70 -5.83
N VAL A 60 -17.80 36.82 -6.74
CA VAL A 60 -17.86 36.14 -8.05
C VAL A 60 -17.68 34.63 -7.88
N ILE A 61 -16.72 34.22 -7.06
CA ILE A 61 -16.42 32.81 -6.77
C ILE A 61 -17.55 32.19 -5.95
N GLU A 62 -18.10 32.94 -5.00
CA GLU A 62 -19.25 32.52 -4.20
C GLU A 62 -20.49 32.27 -5.08
N LYS A 63 -20.80 33.18 -6.01
CA LYS A 63 -21.88 32.99 -6.99
C LYS A 63 -21.66 31.77 -7.89
N LEU A 64 -20.41 31.51 -8.31
CA LEU A 64 -20.05 30.33 -9.08
C LEU A 64 -20.21 29.03 -8.27
N SER A 65 -19.76 29.02 -7.02
CA SER A 65 -19.90 27.92 -6.07
C SER A 65 -21.37 27.57 -5.83
N CYS A 66 -22.21 28.58 -5.57
CA CYS A 66 -23.66 28.39 -5.42
C CYS A 66 -24.29 27.77 -6.68
N LYS A 67 -23.93 28.23 -7.88
CA LYS A 67 -24.42 27.63 -9.15
C LYS A 67 -23.97 26.17 -9.31
N LEU A 68 -22.72 25.85 -8.97
CA LEU A 68 -22.22 24.46 -9.02
C LEU A 68 -22.96 23.57 -8.01
N LYS A 69 -23.19 24.05 -6.78
CA LYS A 69 -23.95 23.36 -5.74
C LYS A 69 -25.43 23.15 -6.15
N GLU A 70 -26.06 24.12 -6.82
CA GLU A 70 -27.40 23.97 -7.40
C GLU A 70 -27.43 22.94 -8.54
N LYS A 71 -26.47 23.01 -9.47
CA LYS A 71 -26.37 22.07 -10.58
C LYS A 71 -26.17 20.64 -10.07
N LYS A 72 -25.35 20.42 -9.04
CA LYS A 72 -25.19 19.12 -8.37
C LYS A 72 -26.52 18.51 -7.97
N LYS A 73 -27.45 19.29 -7.39
CA LYS A 73 -28.78 18.79 -6.96
C LYS A 73 -29.61 18.22 -8.11
N SER A 74 -29.34 18.64 -9.36
CA SER A 74 -30.04 18.17 -10.56
C SER A 74 -29.38 16.97 -11.26
N LEU A 75 -28.15 16.59 -10.87
CA LEU A 75 -27.41 15.51 -11.52
C LEU A 75 -27.83 14.13 -11.01
N LYS A 76 -28.10 13.21 -11.93
CA LYS A 76 -28.22 11.78 -11.62
C LYS A 76 -26.81 11.17 -11.56
N ARG A 77 -26.55 10.34 -10.56
CA ARG A 77 -25.27 9.66 -10.38
C ARG A 77 -24.96 8.78 -11.60
N LYS A 78 -23.81 8.99 -12.25
CA LYS A 78 -23.34 8.11 -13.33
C LYS A 78 -22.69 6.87 -12.72
N THR A 79 -23.08 5.67 -13.19
CA THR A 79 -22.33 4.43 -12.96
C THR A 79 -21.36 4.26 -14.12
N ARG A 80 -20.05 4.32 -13.85
CA ARG A 80 -19.00 4.12 -14.85
C ARG A 80 -18.56 2.67 -14.82
N GLU A 81 -18.47 2.01 -15.97
CA GLU A 81 -17.71 0.76 -16.07
C GLU A 81 -16.23 1.15 -16.11
N THR A 82 -15.55 0.90 -15.00
CA THR A 82 -14.21 1.39 -14.66
C THR A 82 -13.12 0.62 -15.41
N LYS A 83 -12.87 0.95 -16.69
CA LYS A 83 -11.56 0.61 -17.26
C LYS A 83 -10.51 1.48 -16.56
N PRO A 84 -9.48 0.90 -15.92
CA PRO A 84 -8.37 1.67 -15.37
C PRO A 84 -7.72 2.52 -16.45
N LYS A 85 -7.31 3.73 -16.09
CA LYS A 85 -6.78 4.71 -17.03
C LYS A 85 -5.27 4.70 -16.99
N VAL A 86 -4.69 3.89 -17.87
CA VAL A 86 -3.26 3.59 -17.87
C VAL A 86 -2.68 4.04 -19.21
N TYR A 87 -1.78 5.02 -19.18
CA TYR A 87 -1.26 5.64 -20.41
C TYR A 87 0.24 5.92 -20.32
N TRP A 88 0.91 5.92 -21.47
CA TRP A 88 2.29 6.41 -21.58
C TRP A 88 2.30 7.87 -22.03
N LEU A 89 3.00 8.71 -21.27
CA LEU A 89 3.20 10.12 -21.53
C LEU A 89 4.66 10.39 -21.90
N LEU A 90 4.89 11.06 -23.02
CA LEU A 90 6.17 11.60 -23.44
C LEU A 90 6.22 13.07 -23.03
N SER A 91 7.13 13.43 -22.13
CA SER A 91 7.43 14.83 -21.78
C SER A 91 8.53 15.38 -22.68
N LYS A 92 8.34 16.58 -23.21
CA LYS A 92 9.29 17.33 -24.06
C LYS A 92 9.88 18.55 -23.35
N GLU A 93 10.15 18.44 -22.05
CA GLU A 93 10.87 19.45 -21.28
C GLU A 93 12.27 19.73 -21.87
N PHE A 94 12.75 20.97 -21.76
CA PHE A 94 14.06 21.39 -22.28
C PHE A 94 15.20 20.49 -21.73
N ASN A 95 15.94 19.83 -22.64
CA ASN A 95 17.10 18.95 -22.42
C ASN A 95 16.87 17.52 -21.86
N ARG A 96 15.65 17.07 -21.56
CA ARG A 96 15.39 15.66 -21.19
C ARG A 96 14.01 15.17 -21.62
N GLU A 97 13.94 14.53 -22.78
CA GLU A 97 12.72 13.81 -23.17
C GLU A 97 12.63 12.49 -22.40
N LYS A 98 11.54 12.31 -21.66
CA LYS A 98 11.28 11.10 -20.85
C LYS A 98 9.90 10.54 -21.18
N ILE A 99 9.77 9.22 -21.13
CA ILE A 99 8.49 8.53 -21.25
C ILE A 99 8.12 7.93 -19.89
N VAL A 100 6.91 8.22 -19.42
CA VAL A 100 6.41 7.80 -18.10
C VAL A 100 5.07 7.10 -18.26
N LEU A 101 4.91 5.97 -17.57
CA LEU A 101 3.63 5.29 -17.41
C LEU A 101 2.84 5.99 -16.30
N GLN A 102 1.70 6.58 -16.64
CA GLN A 102 0.75 7.13 -15.70
C GLN A 102 -0.37 6.12 -15.43
N VAL A 103 -0.55 5.77 -14.15
CA VAL A 103 -1.59 4.86 -13.67
C VAL A 103 -2.66 5.66 -12.93
N GLY A 104 -3.83 5.82 -13.55
CA GLY A 104 -5.01 6.44 -12.94
C GLY A 104 -5.96 5.40 -12.34
N LEU A 105 -6.01 5.36 -11.01
CA LEU A 105 -6.98 4.60 -10.22
C LEU A 105 -7.82 5.55 -9.36
N ALA A 106 -9.13 5.31 -9.26
CA ALA A 106 -10.02 6.08 -8.39
C ALA A 106 -9.59 5.99 -6.92
N GLY A 107 -9.86 7.06 -6.15
CA GLY A 107 -9.56 7.10 -4.72
C GLY A 107 -10.42 6.15 -3.89
N ILE A 108 -11.61 5.77 -4.36
CA ILE A 108 -12.50 4.83 -3.69
C ILE A 108 -13.23 3.96 -4.72
N TYR A 109 -13.29 2.66 -4.47
CA TYR A 109 -14.07 1.69 -5.26
C TYR A 109 -15.15 1.02 -4.42
N ASN A 110 -16.25 0.60 -5.04
CA ASN A 110 -17.08 -0.45 -4.45
C ASN A 110 -16.48 -1.84 -4.77
N GLU A 111 -17.00 -2.87 -4.12
CA GLU A 111 -16.49 -4.24 -4.26
C GLU A 111 -16.58 -4.76 -5.70
N ASP A 112 -17.72 -4.57 -6.38
CA ASP A 112 -17.93 -5.04 -7.74
C ASP A 112 -16.99 -4.38 -8.76
N ASP A 113 -16.75 -3.07 -8.63
CA ASP A 113 -15.94 -2.32 -9.57
C ASP A 113 -14.45 -2.63 -9.40
N LEU A 114 -13.97 -2.81 -8.16
CA LEU A 114 -12.60 -3.24 -7.93
C LEU A 114 -12.40 -4.72 -8.34
N ALA A 115 -13.39 -5.59 -8.10
CA ALA A 115 -13.36 -6.98 -8.56
C ALA A 115 -13.22 -7.09 -10.08
N LYS A 116 -13.90 -6.21 -10.84
CA LYS A 116 -13.76 -6.14 -12.30
C LYS A 116 -12.35 -5.74 -12.75
N ILE A 117 -11.70 -4.82 -12.04
CA ILE A 117 -10.33 -4.38 -12.34
C ILE A 117 -9.35 -5.53 -12.10
N PHE A 118 -9.50 -6.24 -10.98
CA PHE A 118 -8.62 -7.32 -10.59
C PHE A 118 -8.90 -8.64 -11.33
N GLY A 119 -10.13 -8.84 -11.80
CA GLY A 119 -10.57 -10.06 -12.46
C GLY A 119 -10.86 -11.23 -11.50
N PHE A 120 -11.06 -10.97 -10.20
CA PHE A 120 -11.41 -11.98 -9.19
C PHE A 120 -12.31 -11.41 -8.09
N GLU A 121 -13.02 -12.29 -7.38
CA GLU A 121 -13.92 -11.91 -6.28
C GLU A 121 -13.16 -11.39 -5.06
N LEU A 122 -13.63 -10.29 -4.48
CA LEU A 122 -13.02 -9.69 -3.29
C LEU A 122 -13.64 -10.25 -2.02
N GLY A 123 -13.02 -9.93 -0.88
CA GLY A 123 -13.49 -10.35 0.44
C GLY A 123 -12.49 -10.09 1.57
N LYS A 124 -11.24 -9.80 1.23
CA LYS A 124 -10.16 -9.49 2.19
C LYS A 124 -10.18 -8.01 2.56
N ARG A 125 -9.60 -7.67 3.72
CA ARG A 125 -9.56 -6.29 4.23
C ARG A 125 -8.65 -5.37 3.41
N GLU A 126 -7.55 -5.89 2.88
CA GLU A 126 -6.57 -5.11 2.14
C GLU A 126 -6.03 -5.86 0.92
N TYR A 127 -5.67 -5.12 -0.12
CA TYR A 127 -5.06 -5.62 -1.35
C TYR A 127 -3.89 -4.73 -1.76
N HIS A 128 -2.69 -5.30 -1.86
CA HIS A 128 -1.47 -4.59 -2.26
C HIS A 128 -1.26 -4.73 -3.77
N PHE A 129 -1.25 -3.62 -4.51
CA PHE A 129 -1.10 -3.62 -5.96
C PHE A 129 0.34 -3.28 -6.38
N TYR A 130 0.95 -4.20 -7.13
CA TYR A 130 2.34 -4.10 -7.55
C TYR A 130 2.46 -3.94 -9.07
N LEU A 131 3.39 -3.07 -9.48
CA LEU A 131 3.92 -3.03 -10.84
C LEU A 131 5.38 -3.50 -10.86
N ASN A 132 5.66 -4.57 -11.58
CA ASN A 132 6.90 -5.34 -11.54
C ASN A 132 7.24 -5.76 -10.10
N ASP A 133 7.96 -4.92 -9.39
CA ASP A 133 8.37 -5.11 -8.00
C ASP A 133 8.12 -3.86 -7.13
N GLU A 134 7.37 -2.89 -7.63
CA GLU A 134 7.09 -1.65 -6.90
C GLU A 134 5.65 -1.66 -6.40
N LEU A 135 5.49 -1.46 -5.09
CA LEU A 135 4.16 -1.27 -4.49
C LEU A 135 3.65 0.09 -4.95
N LEU A 136 2.64 0.10 -5.83
CA LEU A 136 2.02 1.33 -6.33
C LEU A 136 1.04 1.89 -5.31
N CYS A 137 0.09 1.04 -4.87
CA CYS A 137 -0.96 1.43 -3.94
C CYS A 137 -1.51 0.24 -3.15
N VAL A 138 -2.25 0.56 -2.09
CA VAL A 138 -2.96 -0.40 -1.24
C VAL A 138 -4.45 -0.05 -1.23
N PHE A 139 -5.30 -1.02 -1.53
CA PHE A 139 -6.75 -0.88 -1.45
C PHE A 139 -7.22 -1.41 -0.09
N ARG A 140 -7.71 -0.54 0.78
CA ARG A 140 -8.22 -0.91 2.11
C ARG A 140 -9.73 -0.82 2.16
N ARG A 141 -10.37 -1.86 2.69
CA ARG A 141 -11.80 -1.87 2.95
C ARG A 141 -12.14 -0.85 4.05
N THR A 142 -12.89 0.17 3.70
CA THR A 142 -13.46 1.16 4.63
C THR A 142 -14.61 0.55 5.42
N LEU A 143 -15.01 1.24 6.49
CA LEU A 143 -16.08 0.82 7.38
C LEU A 143 -17.44 0.68 6.66
N ASN A 144 -17.63 1.45 5.59
CA ASN A 144 -18.80 1.40 4.72
C ASN A 144 -18.75 0.27 3.65
N GLY A 145 -17.75 -0.62 3.74
CA GLY A 145 -17.57 -1.77 2.85
C GLY A 145 -16.97 -1.46 1.48
N LYS A 146 -16.65 -0.20 1.19
CA LYS A 146 -15.93 0.25 -0.01
C LYS A 146 -14.43 0.04 0.16
N TYR A 147 -13.64 0.21 -0.89
CA TYR A 147 -12.18 0.13 -0.85
C TYR A 147 -11.55 1.50 -1.14
N LYS A 148 -10.83 2.08 -0.18
CA LYS A 148 -10.04 3.32 -0.33
C LYS A 148 -8.65 2.98 -0.88
N THR A 149 -8.18 3.77 -1.83
CA THR A 149 -6.86 3.60 -2.46
C THR A 149 -5.84 4.49 -1.76
N ASP A 150 -4.83 3.88 -1.14
CA ASP A 150 -3.69 4.56 -0.52
C ASP A 150 -2.46 4.44 -1.43
N TRP A 151 -1.99 5.56 -1.98
CA TRP A 151 -0.84 5.61 -2.90
C TRP A 151 0.49 5.62 -2.16
N PHE A 152 1.47 4.88 -2.69
CA PHE A 152 2.85 4.80 -2.18
C PHE A 152 3.87 5.44 -3.12
N SER A 153 3.66 5.30 -4.44
CA SER A 153 4.30 6.11 -5.48
C SER A 153 3.21 6.92 -6.19
N GLY A 154 3.53 8.11 -6.72
CA GLY A 154 2.57 9.05 -7.32
C GLY A 154 1.90 8.58 -8.61
N GLY A 155 1.71 7.27 -8.79
CA GLY A 155 1.08 6.65 -9.95
C GLY A 155 1.94 6.65 -11.22
N SER A 156 3.15 7.21 -11.16
CA SER A 156 4.03 7.41 -12.31
C SER A 156 5.28 6.53 -12.25
N ILE A 157 5.59 5.84 -13.35
CA ILE A 157 6.77 4.97 -13.46
C ILE A 157 7.50 5.27 -14.77
N GLU A 158 8.78 5.61 -14.68
CA GLU A 158 9.61 5.91 -15.86
C GLU A 158 9.81 4.65 -16.72
N TRP A 159 9.75 4.81 -18.04
CA TRP A 159 9.99 3.73 -18.99
C TRP A 159 11.44 3.28 -18.95
N ASP A 160 11.67 1.98 -18.80
CA ASP A 160 13.01 1.36 -18.72
C ASP A 160 13.69 1.18 -20.10
N GLY A 161 13.11 1.73 -21.16
CA GLY A 161 13.58 1.57 -22.54
C GLY A 161 13.30 0.20 -23.16
N THR A 162 12.64 -0.71 -22.44
CA THR A 162 12.35 -2.08 -22.93
C THR A 162 11.01 -2.17 -23.65
N ASP A 163 10.91 -3.07 -24.61
CA ASP A 163 9.66 -3.42 -25.31
C ASP A 163 8.82 -4.45 -24.54
N SER A 164 9.16 -4.73 -23.28
CA SER A 164 8.51 -5.75 -22.45
C SER A 164 7.36 -5.14 -21.67
N ILE A 165 6.19 -5.77 -21.73
CA ILE A 165 5.02 -5.34 -20.95
C ILE A 165 5.34 -5.53 -19.45
N PRO A 166 5.20 -4.49 -18.61
CA PRO A 166 5.38 -4.61 -17.17
C PRO A 166 4.42 -5.64 -16.55
N ASN A 167 4.88 -6.32 -15.51
CA ASN A 167 4.09 -7.32 -14.80
C ASN A 167 3.21 -6.66 -13.74
N THR A 168 1.93 -6.99 -13.69
CA THR A 168 0.96 -6.44 -12.71
C THR A 168 0.36 -7.55 -11.87
N TYR A 169 0.35 -7.37 -10.55
CA TYR A 169 -0.30 -8.32 -9.64
C TYR A 169 -0.79 -7.66 -8.36
N VAL A 170 -1.75 -8.34 -7.72
CA VAL A 170 -2.26 -8.02 -6.40
C VAL A 170 -1.79 -9.07 -5.41
N GLN A 171 -1.39 -8.66 -4.22
CA GLN A 171 -1.09 -9.57 -3.11
C GLN A 171 -2.01 -9.28 -1.93
N SER A 172 -2.52 -10.32 -1.29
CA SER A 172 -3.29 -10.20 -0.05
C SER A 172 -3.18 -11.47 0.79
N GLU A 173 -2.78 -11.33 2.06
CA GLU A 173 -2.55 -12.42 3.02
C GLU A 173 -1.63 -13.54 2.48
N GLY A 174 -0.60 -13.16 1.72
CA GLY A 174 0.36 -14.11 1.13
C GLY A 174 -0.10 -14.76 -0.18
N ASP A 175 -1.33 -14.56 -0.61
CA ASP A 175 -1.80 -15.02 -1.92
C ASP A 175 -1.50 -13.96 -2.99
N LYS A 176 -0.97 -14.39 -4.14
CA LYS A 176 -0.62 -13.54 -5.28
C LYS A 176 -1.56 -13.78 -6.45
N TYR A 177 -2.20 -12.73 -6.92
CA TYR A 177 -3.18 -12.75 -8.01
C TYR A 177 -2.65 -11.92 -9.18
N PRO A 178 -2.35 -12.53 -10.34
CA PRO A 178 -1.92 -11.77 -11.51
C PRO A 178 -3.09 -10.91 -12.03
N VAL A 179 -2.82 -9.62 -12.27
CA VAL A 179 -3.79 -8.72 -12.90
C VAL A 179 -3.40 -8.60 -14.37
N HIS A 180 -3.95 -9.49 -15.18
CA HIS A 180 -3.63 -9.56 -16.60
C HIS A 180 -4.16 -8.33 -17.35
N ASP A 181 -3.43 -7.92 -18.40
CA ASP A 181 -3.88 -6.95 -19.40
C ASP A 181 -4.20 -5.55 -18.84
N PHE A 182 -3.68 -5.21 -17.65
CA PHE A 182 -3.76 -3.88 -17.06
C PHE A 182 -2.99 -2.85 -17.88
N ILE A 183 -1.81 -3.23 -18.39
CA ILE A 183 -1.03 -2.46 -19.38
C ILE A 183 -1.11 -3.21 -20.70
N GLN A 184 -1.61 -2.53 -21.74
CA GLN A 184 -1.95 -3.15 -23.03
C GLN A 184 -1.03 -2.75 -24.17
N GLN A 185 -0.20 -1.73 -23.94
CA GLN A 185 0.77 -1.22 -24.90
C GLN A 185 1.98 -0.70 -24.12
N VAL A 186 3.16 -0.80 -24.73
CA VAL A 186 4.41 -0.18 -24.28
C VAL A 186 5.00 0.63 -25.43
N PRO A 187 5.77 1.71 -25.14
CA PRO A 187 6.49 2.44 -26.16
C PRO A 187 7.42 1.50 -26.92
N ASN A 188 7.48 1.68 -28.24
CA ASN A 188 8.39 0.95 -29.10
C ASN A 188 8.95 1.91 -30.16
N LEU A 189 10.25 2.21 -30.05
CA LEU A 189 10.93 3.14 -30.96
C LEU A 189 11.38 2.49 -32.28
N SER A 190 11.23 1.16 -32.42
CA SER A 190 11.57 0.42 -33.64
C SER A 190 10.45 0.34 -34.68
N GLU A 191 9.26 0.84 -34.37
CA GLU A 191 8.13 0.93 -35.30
C GLU A 191 7.44 2.30 -35.16
N PRO A 192 6.77 2.81 -36.21
CA PRO A 192 6.01 4.05 -36.09
C PRO A 192 4.88 3.98 -35.06
N SER A 193 4.73 5.02 -34.24
CA SER A 193 3.74 5.12 -33.14
C SER A 193 3.04 6.48 -33.13
N LEU A 194 1.73 6.47 -32.84
CA LEU A 194 0.88 7.67 -32.81
C LEU A 194 0.82 8.26 -31.40
N TRP A 195 0.98 9.57 -31.30
CA TRP A 195 0.96 10.34 -30.07
C TRP A 195 -0.02 11.50 -30.21
N VAL A 196 -0.77 11.79 -29.13
CA VAL A 196 -1.75 12.90 -29.10
C VAL A 196 -1.44 13.84 -27.97
N LYS A 197 -1.69 15.13 -28.16
CA LYS A 197 -1.35 16.15 -27.18
C LYS A 197 -2.10 15.93 -25.86
N TYR A 198 -1.38 15.90 -24.75
CA TYR A 198 -1.95 15.78 -23.40
C TYR A 198 -2.04 17.16 -22.73
N ASN A 199 -0.93 17.90 -22.72
CA ASN A 199 -0.84 19.29 -22.31
C ASN A 199 0.16 20.04 -23.23
N GLU A 200 0.62 21.23 -22.87
CA GLU A 200 1.58 21.97 -23.70
C GLU A 200 2.94 21.26 -23.88
N GLU A 201 3.35 20.44 -22.90
CA GLU A 201 4.69 19.83 -22.83
C GLU A 201 4.67 18.31 -23.00
N GLU A 202 3.50 17.67 -22.92
CA GLU A 202 3.36 16.23 -22.88
C GLU A 202 2.44 15.66 -23.97
N TRP A 203 2.79 14.45 -24.43
CA TRP A 203 2.09 13.72 -25.48
C TRP A 203 1.77 12.29 -25.03
N ARG A 204 0.56 11.83 -25.29
CA ARG A 204 0.06 10.50 -24.91
C ARG A 204 0.16 9.50 -26.05
N LEU A 205 0.69 8.32 -25.80
CA LEU A 205 0.71 7.20 -26.75
C LEU A 205 -0.71 6.69 -27.04
N VAL A 206 -1.01 6.45 -28.32
CA VAL A 206 -2.28 5.90 -28.80
C VAL A 206 -2.06 4.58 -29.52
N LYS A 207 -2.96 3.62 -29.29
CA LYS A 207 -2.87 2.27 -29.87
C LYS A 207 -3.37 2.21 -31.33
N SER A 208 -4.41 2.96 -31.65
CA SER A 208 -4.99 3.04 -32.99
C SER A 208 -4.13 3.90 -33.94
N ASN A 209 -4.36 3.74 -35.24
CA ASN A 209 -3.80 4.64 -36.25
C ASN A 209 -4.64 5.92 -36.43
N GLY A 210 -5.78 6.03 -35.76
CA GLY A 210 -6.69 7.17 -35.84
C GLY A 210 -6.94 7.79 -34.48
N THR A 211 -7.15 9.10 -34.44
CA THR A 211 -7.51 9.86 -33.24
C THR A 211 -8.64 10.84 -33.52
N SER A 212 -9.43 11.16 -32.50
CA SER A 212 -10.48 12.18 -32.54
C SER A 212 -9.95 13.61 -32.35
N TYR A 213 -8.64 13.76 -32.13
CA TYR A 213 -7.98 15.04 -32.00
C TYR A 213 -7.62 15.59 -33.39
N SER A 214 -7.66 16.90 -33.54
CA SER A 214 -7.33 17.58 -34.80
C SER A 214 -5.82 17.57 -35.09
N GLU A 215 -5.01 17.55 -34.05
CA GLU A 215 -3.54 17.56 -34.10
C GLU A 215 -2.99 16.30 -33.41
N ALA A 216 -2.02 15.66 -34.05
CA ALA A 216 -1.32 14.49 -33.53
C ALA A 216 0.15 14.51 -33.96
N ALA A 217 0.94 13.60 -33.40
CA ALA A 217 2.33 13.41 -33.75
C ALA A 217 2.66 11.94 -33.98
N VAL A 218 3.66 11.68 -34.83
CA VAL A 218 4.18 10.34 -35.07
C VAL A 218 5.67 10.30 -34.73
N ILE A 219 6.04 9.31 -33.92
CA ILE A 219 7.44 8.91 -33.71
C ILE A 219 7.74 7.73 -34.61
N PHE A 220 8.85 7.79 -35.33
CA PHE A 220 9.28 6.68 -36.19
C PHE A 220 10.80 6.59 -36.36
N PRO A 221 11.35 5.38 -36.59
CA PRO A 221 12.78 5.17 -36.77
C PRO A 221 13.29 5.64 -38.15
N GLU A 222 14.61 5.73 -38.32
CA GLU A 222 15.26 6.28 -39.53
C GLU A 222 15.00 5.47 -40.82
N ASP A 223 14.62 4.20 -40.73
CA ASP A 223 14.33 3.36 -41.90
C ASP A 223 12.95 3.62 -42.52
N TRP A 224 12.13 4.46 -41.88
CA TRP A 224 10.84 4.94 -42.40
C TRP A 224 10.97 6.34 -43.00
N SER A 225 10.21 6.58 -44.06
CA SER A 225 10.25 7.81 -44.84
C SER A 225 8.87 8.41 -45.04
N VAL A 226 8.86 9.74 -45.17
CA VAL A 226 7.69 10.58 -45.40
C VAL A 226 8.09 11.78 -46.25
N GLU A 227 7.16 12.30 -47.05
CA GLU A 227 7.43 13.42 -47.97
C GLU A 227 7.40 14.80 -47.28
N VAL A 228 7.26 14.85 -45.96
CA VAL A 228 7.10 16.06 -45.16
C VAL A 228 8.34 16.29 -44.29
N PHE A 229 8.63 17.55 -43.95
CA PHE A 229 9.73 17.89 -43.05
C PHE A 229 9.54 17.26 -41.67
N THR A 230 10.57 16.59 -41.16
CA THR A 230 10.57 15.92 -39.86
C THR A 230 11.66 16.50 -38.98
N SER A 231 11.36 16.68 -37.69
CA SER A 231 12.37 16.98 -36.69
C SER A 231 13.01 15.68 -36.18
N LYS A 232 14.25 15.75 -35.71
CA LYS A 232 14.87 14.64 -34.97
C LYS A 232 14.73 14.90 -33.48
N THR A 233 14.56 13.83 -32.72
CA THR A 233 14.61 13.91 -31.28
C THR A 233 15.29 12.69 -30.66
N ARG A 234 15.76 12.84 -29.42
CA ARG A 234 16.44 11.79 -28.67
C ARG A 234 15.62 11.39 -27.47
N ILE A 235 15.07 10.19 -27.52
CA ILE A 235 14.31 9.58 -26.42
C ILE A 235 15.18 8.47 -25.85
N PHE A 236 15.47 8.55 -24.55
CA PHE A 236 16.41 7.66 -23.88
C PHE A 236 17.78 7.70 -24.60
N ASP A 237 18.17 6.62 -25.29
CA ASP A 237 19.41 6.52 -26.08
C ASP A 237 19.20 6.36 -27.59
N HIS A 238 17.97 6.56 -28.08
CA HIS A 238 17.63 6.41 -29.49
C HIS A 238 17.35 7.76 -30.15
N GLU A 239 17.97 8.00 -31.30
CA GLU A 239 17.61 9.10 -32.19
C GLU A 239 16.45 8.64 -33.09
N VAL A 240 15.33 9.35 -33.02
CA VAL A 240 14.10 9.05 -33.76
C VAL A 240 13.57 10.29 -34.47
N ASN A 241 12.74 10.08 -35.49
CA ASN A 241 12.05 11.16 -36.17
C ASN A 241 10.75 11.50 -35.44
N TRP A 242 10.46 12.79 -35.33
CA TRP A 242 9.26 13.38 -34.75
C TRP A 242 8.57 14.26 -35.80
N LEU A 243 7.28 14.00 -36.04
CA LEU A 243 6.45 14.74 -36.98
C LEU A 243 5.07 15.03 -36.37
N GLU A 244 4.75 16.31 -36.19
CA GLU A 244 3.40 16.78 -35.88
C GLU A 244 2.61 16.97 -37.18
N PHE A 245 1.32 16.59 -37.18
CA PHE A 245 0.46 16.62 -38.37
C PHE A 245 -1.02 16.87 -38.02
N GLU A 246 -1.75 17.40 -39.00
CA GLU A 246 -3.22 17.49 -39.02
C GLU A 246 -3.74 16.72 -40.26
N GLY A 247 -4.95 16.16 -40.17
CA GLY A 247 -5.53 15.38 -41.27
C GLY A 247 -4.97 13.96 -41.37
N GLU A 248 -4.34 13.60 -42.49
CA GLU A 248 -3.77 12.25 -42.71
C GLU A 248 -2.29 12.30 -43.07
N ILE A 249 -1.54 11.30 -42.62
CA ILE A 249 -0.12 11.13 -42.98
C ILE A 249 0.19 9.66 -43.27
N THR A 250 0.99 9.40 -44.31
CA THR A 250 1.40 8.05 -44.67
C THR A 250 2.92 7.92 -44.58
N LEU A 251 3.37 6.98 -43.75
CA LEU A 251 4.76 6.59 -43.62
C LEU A 251 5.01 5.32 -44.44
N SER A 252 6.19 5.21 -45.03
CA SER A 252 6.58 4.01 -45.78
C SER A 252 8.02 3.60 -45.53
N ASN A 253 8.25 2.29 -45.50
CA ASN A 253 9.58 1.69 -45.58
C ASN A 253 9.61 0.66 -46.73
N LYS A 254 10.71 -0.09 -46.87
CA LYS A 254 10.87 -1.04 -47.99
C LYS A 254 9.82 -2.16 -48.04
N GLU A 255 9.18 -2.49 -46.91
CA GLU A 255 8.27 -3.63 -46.79
C GLU A 255 6.80 -3.22 -46.51
N TYR A 256 6.57 -2.03 -45.95
CA TYR A 256 5.28 -1.65 -45.37
C TYR A 256 4.94 -0.18 -45.61
N SER A 257 3.65 0.12 -45.60
CA SER A 257 3.11 1.48 -45.52
C SER A 257 2.07 1.53 -44.39
N LYS A 258 2.12 2.59 -43.58
CA LYS A 258 1.19 2.86 -42.47
C LYS A 258 0.62 4.26 -42.62
N THR A 259 -0.71 4.38 -42.58
CA THR A 259 -1.41 5.68 -42.62
C THR A 259 -2.02 5.98 -41.27
N TYR A 260 -1.89 7.23 -40.83
CA TYR A 260 -2.42 7.77 -39.58
C TYR A 260 -3.42 8.89 -39.88
N TYR A 261 -4.43 9.03 -39.01
CA TYR A 261 -5.59 9.92 -39.22
C TYR A 261 -5.93 10.75 -37.97
N CYS A 262 -6.23 12.02 -38.16
CA CYS A 262 -6.85 12.93 -37.20
C CYS A 262 -8.36 13.08 -37.47
N ASP A 263 -9.11 13.59 -36.50
CA ASP A 263 -10.57 13.82 -36.59
C ASP A 263 -11.42 12.60 -36.99
N VAL A 264 -10.97 11.39 -36.63
CA VAL A 264 -11.70 10.14 -36.86
C VAL A 264 -12.12 9.49 -35.53
N LYS A 265 -13.27 8.80 -35.52
CA LYS A 265 -13.69 8.01 -34.36
C LYS A 265 -12.60 6.98 -34.02
N SER A 266 -12.26 6.84 -32.75
CA SER A 266 -11.28 5.85 -32.32
C SER A 266 -11.94 4.75 -31.51
N PHE A 267 -11.25 3.61 -31.39
CA PHE A 267 -11.66 2.51 -30.53
C PHE A 267 -10.42 1.86 -29.92
N ASP A 268 -10.60 1.24 -28.77
CA ASP A 268 -9.53 0.59 -28.02
C ASP A 268 -9.80 -0.91 -27.92
N TRP A 269 -8.77 -1.73 -27.70
CA TRP A 269 -8.90 -3.17 -27.64
C TRP A 269 -7.87 -3.86 -26.76
N THR A 270 -8.30 -4.97 -26.17
CA THR A 270 -7.51 -5.80 -25.25
C THR A 270 -7.42 -7.22 -25.79
N ILE A 271 -6.20 -7.72 -26.00
CA ILE A 271 -5.96 -9.14 -26.27
C ILE A 271 -5.72 -9.81 -24.91
N ILE A 272 -6.64 -10.68 -24.46
CA ILE A 272 -6.53 -11.32 -23.16
C ILE A 272 -5.35 -12.29 -23.17
N THR A 273 -4.33 -12.01 -22.38
CA THR A 273 -3.15 -12.87 -22.25
C THR A 273 -3.49 -14.16 -21.51
N GLN A 274 -2.91 -15.27 -21.96
CA GLN A 274 -3.00 -16.60 -21.33
C GLN A 274 -1.59 -17.09 -20.96
N LYS A 275 -0.70 -16.14 -20.67
CA LYS A 275 0.68 -16.39 -20.28
C LYS A 275 0.74 -17.34 -19.06
N PRO A 276 1.55 -18.40 -19.09
CA PRO A 276 1.72 -19.29 -17.94
C PRO A 276 2.44 -18.60 -16.78
N ALA A 277 2.20 -19.05 -15.55
CA ALA A 277 2.71 -18.40 -14.33
C ALA A 277 4.24 -18.26 -14.30
N TRP A 278 4.99 -19.21 -14.88
CA TRP A 278 6.45 -19.18 -14.92
C TRP A 278 7.02 -18.07 -15.82
N MET A 279 6.23 -17.55 -16.77
CA MET A 279 6.65 -16.47 -17.66
C MET A 279 6.29 -15.13 -16.99
N LEU A 280 7.28 -14.30 -16.71
CA LEU A 280 7.15 -13.03 -15.99
C LEU A 280 6.81 -11.86 -16.91
N ARG A 281 7.60 -11.63 -17.97
CA ARG A 281 7.38 -10.57 -18.95
C ARG A 281 7.47 -11.12 -20.36
N ALA A 282 6.78 -10.48 -21.30
CA ALA A 282 6.87 -10.79 -22.72
C ALA A 282 6.71 -9.51 -23.54
N ASN A 283 7.33 -9.46 -24.71
CA ASN A 283 7.26 -8.31 -25.60
C ASN A 283 6.00 -8.26 -26.49
N MET A 284 5.08 -9.22 -26.33
CA MET A 284 3.77 -9.22 -26.96
C MET A 284 2.79 -10.10 -26.18
N PRO A 285 1.47 -9.94 -26.36
CA PRO A 285 0.47 -10.81 -25.74
C PRO A 285 0.71 -12.29 -26.08
N VAL A 286 0.72 -13.13 -25.05
CA VAL A 286 0.98 -14.56 -25.15
C VAL A 286 -0.31 -15.33 -24.96
N VAL A 287 -0.60 -16.28 -25.86
CA VAL A 287 -1.77 -17.16 -25.73
C VAL A 287 -1.37 -18.62 -25.82
N MET A 288 -2.05 -19.47 -25.06
CA MET A 288 -1.87 -20.93 -25.13
C MET A 288 -2.91 -21.59 -26.03
N LYS A 289 -4.06 -20.94 -26.19
CA LYS A 289 -5.20 -21.39 -26.99
C LYS A 289 -5.67 -20.25 -27.90
N LYS A 290 -6.93 -20.31 -28.33
CA LYS A 290 -7.60 -19.23 -29.05
C LYS A 290 -7.58 -17.94 -28.19
N PRO A 291 -7.10 -16.79 -28.71
CA PRO A 291 -7.12 -15.54 -27.99
C PRO A 291 -8.55 -15.03 -27.86
N THR A 292 -8.82 -14.32 -26.78
CA THR A 292 -10.03 -13.53 -26.61
C THR A 292 -9.65 -12.07 -26.80
N VAL A 293 -10.41 -11.36 -27.64
CA VAL A 293 -10.17 -9.94 -27.89
C VAL A 293 -11.42 -9.16 -27.48
N LEU A 294 -11.24 -8.18 -26.60
CA LEU A 294 -12.28 -7.26 -26.16
C LEU A 294 -12.08 -5.92 -26.86
N ILE A 295 -13.17 -5.29 -27.31
CA ILE A 295 -13.13 -3.99 -27.98
C ILE A 295 -14.02 -3.01 -27.24
N TYR A 296 -13.55 -1.78 -27.14
CA TYR A 296 -14.17 -0.69 -26.39
C TYR A 296 -14.35 0.52 -27.30
N ASP A 297 -15.41 1.30 -27.08
CA ASP A 297 -15.55 2.60 -27.73
C ASP A 297 -14.68 3.68 -27.07
N GLU A 298 -14.72 4.89 -27.63
CA GLU A 298 -14.04 6.09 -27.13
C GLU A 298 -14.43 6.51 -25.70
N THR A 299 -15.57 5.99 -25.19
CA THR A 299 -16.03 6.24 -23.82
C THR A 299 -15.57 5.15 -22.84
N GLY A 300 -14.88 4.12 -23.33
CA GLY A 300 -14.41 2.98 -22.55
C GLY A 300 -15.45 1.87 -22.37
N LYS A 301 -16.60 1.94 -23.05
CA LYS A 301 -17.66 0.93 -22.94
C LYS A 301 -17.36 -0.25 -23.87
N LYS A 302 -17.53 -1.47 -23.36
CA LYS A 302 -17.32 -2.70 -24.14
C LYS A 302 -18.35 -2.82 -25.26
N LEU A 303 -17.87 -3.07 -26.47
CA LEU A 303 -18.70 -3.26 -27.65
C LEU A 303 -19.22 -4.70 -27.76
N PRO A 304 -20.48 -4.88 -28.21
CA PRO A 304 -21.02 -6.19 -28.58
C PRO A 304 -20.27 -6.81 -29.78
N SER A 305 -20.17 -8.13 -29.81
CA SER A 305 -19.44 -8.88 -30.84
C SER A 305 -19.97 -8.74 -32.28
N GLY A 306 -21.15 -8.13 -32.47
CA GLY A 306 -21.74 -7.88 -33.78
C GLY A 306 -21.31 -6.56 -34.43
N GLU A 307 -20.66 -5.67 -33.68
CA GLU A 307 -20.30 -4.31 -34.15
C GLU A 307 -18.89 -4.22 -34.75
N PHE A 308 -18.16 -5.34 -34.80
CA PHE A 308 -16.79 -5.39 -35.29
C PHE A 308 -16.46 -6.74 -35.92
N ARG A 309 -15.37 -6.78 -36.70
CA ARG A 309 -14.81 -8.02 -37.25
C ARG A 309 -13.36 -8.17 -36.84
N ILE A 310 -13.01 -9.39 -36.43
CA ILE A 310 -11.64 -9.75 -36.07
C ILE A 310 -11.16 -10.86 -37.00
N ASN A 311 -10.07 -10.57 -37.69
CA ASN A 311 -9.39 -11.54 -38.53
C ASN A 311 -7.96 -11.74 -38.04
N ILE A 312 -7.44 -12.94 -38.22
CA ILE A 312 -6.08 -13.33 -37.89
C ILE A 312 -5.40 -13.97 -39.09
N ARG A 313 -4.07 -13.84 -39.13
CA ARG A 313 -3.23 -14.50 -40.14
C ARG A 313 -1.87 -14.81 -39.54
N LYS A 314 -1.26 -15.93 -39.90
CA LYS A 314 0.11 -16.22 -39.45
C LYS A 314 1.08 -15.17 -40.02
N ARG A 315 1.91 -14.59 -39.18
CA ARG A 315 2.78 -13.47 -39.58
C ARG A 315 3.76 -13.91 -40.66
N LYS A 316 3.99 -13.04 -41.66
CA LYS A 316 4.84 -13.31 -42.85
C LYS A 316 4.43 -14.58 -43.63
N SER A 317 3.18 -15.01 -43.54
CA SER A 317 2.62 -16.05 -44.40
C SER A 317 1.87 -15.45 -45.59
N PHE A 318 1.76 -16.24 -46.67
CA PHE A 318 0.89 -15.94 -47.82
C PHE A 318 -0.56 -16.39 -47.57
N GLU A 319 -0.92 -16.75 -46.32
CA GLU A 319 -2.26 -17.19 -45.98
C GLU A 319 -3.26 -16.01 -46.07
N GLU A 320 -4.52 -16.31 -46.38
CA GLU A 320 -5.58 -15.31 -46.34
C GLU A 320 -5.93 -14.95 -44.88
N TRP A 321 -6.46 -13.74 -44.68
CA TRP A 321 -7.01 -13.33 -43.39
C TRP A 321 -8.22 -14.21 -43.05
N GLN A 322 -8.20 -14.85 -41.89
CA GLN A 322 -9.28 -15.73 -41.45
C GLN A 322 -10.00 -15.15 -40.26
N ASN A 323 -11.34 -15.26 -40.26
CA ASN A 323 -12.13 -14.79 -39.13
C ASN A 323 -11.85 -15.64 -37.89
N ILE A 324 -11.51 -14.98 -36.78
CA ILE A 324 -11.10 -15.65 -35.56
C ILE A 324 -12.21 -16.53 -34.96
N ASN A 325 -13.48 -16.17 -35.16
CA ASN A 325 -14.61 -16.92 -34.62
C ASN A 325 -14.82 -18.25 -35.33
N VAL A 326 -14.37 -18.39 -36.59
CA VAL A 326 -14.53 -19.58 -37.41
C VAL A 326 -13.45 -20.64 -37.11
N GLN A 327 -12.28 -20.23 -36.60
CA GLN A 327 -11.23 -21.18 -36.22
C GLN A 327 -11.49 -21.81 -34.84
N ASN A 328 -11.42 -23.14 -34.79
CA ASN A 328 -11.50 -23.92 -33.55
C ASN A 328 -10.15 -24.06 -32.82
N ARG A 329 -9.03 -23.99 -33.54
CA ARG A 329 -7.67 -24.06 -32.99
C ARG A 329 -6.72 -23.19 -33.78
N ILE A 330 -5.78 -22.56 -33.08
CA ILE A 330 -4.69 -21.76 -33.64
C ILE A 330 -3.40 -22.54 -33.41
N GLY A 331 -2.55 -22.63 -34.42
CA GLY A 331 -1.24 -23.27 -34.31
C GLY A 331 -0.28 -22.44 -33.45
N ILE A 332 0.93 -22.95 -33.24
CA ILE A 332 1.98 -22.18 -32.58
C ILE A 332 2.57 -21.10 -33.53
N GLY A 333 3.20 -20.08 -32.94
CA GLY A 333 3.90 -19.01 -33.65
C GLY A 333 3.25 -17.63 -33.53
N CYS A 334 3.76 -16.67 -34.30
CA CYS A 334 3.30 -15.28 -34.29
C CYS A 334 2.17 -15.05 -35.30
N TYR A 335 1.13 -14.33 -34.87
CA TYR A 335 -0.05 -14.01 -35.67
C TYR A 335 -0.27 -12.50 -35.74
N ASP A 336 -0.60 -12.02 -36.94
CA ASP A 336 -1.15 -10.67 -37.16
C ASP A 336 -2.65 -10.69 -36.83
N LEU A 337 -3.13 -9.65 -36.15
CA LEU A 337 -4.53 -9.40 -35.81
C LEU A 337 -5.01 -8.18 -36.60
N LYS A 338 -6.18 -8.27 -37.22
CA LYS A 338 -6.86 -7.17 -37.90
C LYS A 338 -8.25 -6.98 -37.29
N ILE A 339 -8.52 -5.76 -36.86
CA ILE A 339 -9.79 -5.34 -36.27
C ILE A 339 -10.44 -4.32 -37.20
N GLU A 340 -11.68 -4.59 -37.62
CA GLU A 340 -12.44 -3.70 -38.51
C GLU A 340 -13.73 -3.25 -37.84
N ARG A 341 -13.95 -1.93 -37.81
CA ARG A 341 -15.18 -1.28 -37.31
C ARG A 341 -15.45 0.00 -38.10
N ASP A 342 -16.67 0.16 -38.62
CA ASP A 342 -17.12 1.40 -39.28
C ASP A 342 -16.16 1.98 -40.33
N GLY A 343 -15.45 1.13 -41.07
CA GLY A 343 -14.45 1.51 -42.09
C GLY A 343 -13.04 1.79 -41.55
N ILE A 344 -12.86 1.79 -40.23
CA ILE A 344 -11.57 1.95 -39.55
C ILE A 344 -10.95 0.58 -39.31
N VAL A 345 -9.67 0.46 -39.65
CA VAL A 345 -8.90 -0.78 -39.51
C VAL A 345 -7.75 -0.55 -38.55
N ALA A 346 -7.68 -1.38 -37.52
CA ALA A 346 -6.55 -1.46 -36.60
C ALA A 346 -5.82 -2.80 -36.75
N TYR A 347 -4.52 -2.78 -36.48
CA TYR A 347 -3.66 -3.95 -36.53
C TYR A 347 -2.93 -4.13 -35.20
N ASP A 348 -2.75 -5.39 -34.80
CA ASP A 348 -1.97 -5.77 -33.62
C ASP A 348 -1.36 -7.16 -33.86
N HIS A 349 -0.65 -7.72 -32.89
CA HIS A 349 -0.09 -9.06 -32.98
C HIS A 349 -0.05 -9.79 -31.64
N PHE A 350 -0.09 -11.13 -31.69
CA PHE A 350 0.06 -11.98 -30.51
C PHE A 350 0.89 -13.23 -30.84
N TYR A 351 1.36 -13.92 -29.80
CA TYR A 351 2.14 -15.15 -29.92
C TYR A 351 1.43 -16.35 -29.31
N SER A 352 1.24 -17.40 -30.09
CA SER A 352 0.68 -18.67 -29.63
C SER A 352 1.81 -19.62 -29.24
N ILE A 353 1.88 -19.99 -27.95
CA ILE A 353 2.91 -20.88 -27.41
C ILE A 353 2.44 -22.33 -27.24
N GLY A 354 1.14 -22.60 -27.41
CA GLY A 354 0.57 -23.94 -27.23
C GLY A 354 0.85 -24.52 -25.84
N ASP A 355 1.51 -25.68 -25.81
CA ASP A 355 1.88 -26.45 -24.61
C ASP A 355 3.35 -26.26 -24.20
N PHE A 356 4.04 -25.24 -24.71
CA PHE A 356 5.41 -24.92 -24.31
C PHE A 356 5.50 -24.65 -22.81
N THR A 357 6.42 -25.33 -22.13
CA THR A 357 6.66 -25.18 -20.69
C THR A 357 8.14 -25.31 -20.35
N ILE A 358 8.57 -24.57 -19.32
CA ILE A 358 9.90 -24.65 -18.73
C ILE A 358 9.75 -25.26 -17.33
N ASN A 359 10.49 -26.32 -17.04
CA ASN A 359 10.47 -26.99 -15.74
C ASN A 359 11.85 -26.93 -15.08
N THR A 360 11.89 -26.62 -13.79
CA THR A 360 13.10 -26.63 -12.97
C THR A 360 13.35 -28.04 -12.43
N LEU A 361 14.53 -28.61 -12.73
CA LEU A 361 14.94 -29.93 -12.26
C LEU A 361 15.73 -29.85 -10.94
N SER A 362 16.53 -28.81 -10.77
CA SER A 362 17.20 -28.46 -9.51
C SER A 362 17.44 -26.96 -9.44
N GLU A 363 17.44 -26.42 -8.22
CA GLU A 363 17.60 -24.98 -7.95
C GLU A 363 18.44 -24.78 -6.69
N SER A 364 19.30 -23.77 -6.75
CA SER A 364 20.02 -23.19 -5.63
C SER A 364 20.42 -21.78 -6.03
N ILE A 365 20.90 -20.98 -5.07
CA ILE A 365 21.35 -19.62 -5.35
C ILE A 365 22.54 -19.56 -6.31
N ASP A 366 23.35 -20.62 -6.36
CA ASP A 366 24.59 -20.67 -7.15
C ASP A 366 24.47 -21.50 -8.43
N GLU A 367 23.66 -22.57 -8.43
CA GLU A 367 23.51 -23.48 -9.56
C GLU A 367 22.07 -23.92 -9.76
N ALA A 368 21.66 -24.07 -11.02
CA ALA A 368 20.33 -24.54 -11.38
C ALA A 368 20.33 -25.37 -12.67
N LYS A 369 19.36 -26.28 -12.76
CA LYS A 369 19.13 -27.12 -13.94
C LYS A 369 17.68 -26.99 -14.37
N ILE A 370 17.46 -26.67 -15.65
CA ILE A 370 16.10 -26.56 -16.22
C ILE A 370 15.96 -27.45 -17.45
N THR A 371 14.71 -27.81 -17.75
CA THR A 371 14.35 -28.51 -18.98
C THR A 371 13.18 -27.83 -19.68
N VAL A 372 13.22 -27.85 -21.01
CA VAL A 372 12.20 -27.25 -21.88
C VAL A 372 11.39 -28.37 -22.55
N GLN A 373 10.07 -28.24 -22.48
CA GLN A 373 9.13 -29.13 -23.14
C GLN A 373 8.43 -28.37 -24.29
N SER A 374 8.16 -29.09 -25.37
CA SER A 374 7.67 -28.64 -26.70
C SER A 374 8.79 -28.43 -27.73
N GLY A 375 9.09 -29.50 -28.48
CA GLY A 375 10.18 -29.56 -29.46
C GLY A 375 9.93 -28.84 -30.79
N GLN A 376 8.91 -27.99 -30.88
CA GLN A 376 8.59 -27.26 -32.10
C GLN A 376 9.21 -25.85 -32.14
N PHE A 377 9.68 -25.33 -31.00
CA PHE A 377 10.36 -24.05 -30.91
C PHE A 377 11.87 -24.21 -30.82
N LEU A 378 12.59 -23.29 -31.46
CA LEU A 378 13.99 -23.02 -31.12
C LEU A 378 14.01 -22.13 -29.88
N PHE A 379 14.43 -22.68 -28.74
CA PHE A 379 14.58 -21.96 -27.48
C PHE A 379 16.04 -21.55 -27.24
N THR A 380 16.25 -20.30 -26.87
CA THR A 380 17.57 -19.75 -26.57
C THR A 380 17.50 -18.87 -25.32
N ILE A 381 18.43 -19.05 -24.39
CA ILE A 381 18.64 -18.15 -23.25
C ILE A 381 19.63 -17.06 -23.67
N GLN A 382 19.31 -15.80 -23.38
CA GLN A 382 20.21 -14.68 -23.66
C GLN A 382 21.41 -14.70 -22.71
N LYS A 383 22.59 -14.36 -23.24
CA LYS A 383 23.81 -14.24 -22.44
C LYS A 383 23.64 -13.16 -21.38
N SER A 384 24.17 -13.41 -20.19
CA SER A 384 24.17 -12.47 -19.06
C SER A 384 25.54 -12.50 -18.40
N HIS A 385 25.95 -11.39 -17.77
CA HIS A 385 27.15 -11.34 -16.93
C HIS A 385 26.89 -11.97 -15.54
N LEU A 386 25.61 -12.13 -15.16
CA LEU A 386 25.19 -12.67 -13.86
C LEU A 386 25.28 -14.19 -13.75
N PHE A 387 25.37 -14.90 -14.89
CA PHE A 387 25.45 -16.36 -14.90
C PHE A 387 26.13 -16.89 -16.15
N GLU A 388 26.78 -18.04 -16.00
CA GLU A 388 27.26 -18.88 -17.08
C GLU A 388 26.21 -19.94 -17.41
N MET A 389 26.19 -20.39 -18.66
CA MET A 389 25.25 -21.39 -19.14
C MET A 389 25.97 -22.48 -19.92
N GLU A 390 25.63 -23.72 -19.61
CA GLU A 390 25.97 -24.90 -20.40
C GLU A 390 24.68 -25.61 -20.86
N THR A 391 24.77 -26.31 -22.00
CA THR A 391 23.61 -27.00 -22.59
C THR A 391 23.93 -28.46 -22.83
N GLU A 392 23.03 -29.34 -22.41
CA GLU A 392 23.11 -30.78 -22.64
C GLU A 392 21.99 -31.18 -23.62
N GLY A 393 22.37 -31.50 -24.86
CA GLY A 393 21.40 -31.74 -25.93
C GLY A 393 20.62 -30.49 -26.34
N HIS A 394 19.33 -30.65 -26.69
CA HIS A 394 18.49 -29.56 -27.18
C HIS A 394 17.53 -28.97 -26.12
N ASN A 395 17.33 -29.65 -24.99
CA ASN A 395 16.22 -29.36 -24.07
C ASN A 395 16.65 -29.20 -22.60
N ILE A 396 17.94 -29.32 -22.27
CA ILE A 396 18.45 -29.23 -20.89
C ILE A 396 19.51 -28.13 -20.81
N PHE A 397 19.34 -27.25 -19.82
CA PHE A 397 20.20 -26.10 -19.59
C PHE A 397 20.69 -26.10 -18.14
N TYR A 398 21.98 -25.89 -17.95
CA TYR A 398 22.64 -25.71 -16.66
C TYR A 398 23.03 -24.25 -16.53
N LEU A 399 22.65 -23.62 -15.44
CA LEU A 399 22.97 -22.23 -15.12
C LEU A 399 23.84 -22.20 -13.87
N ARG A 400 24.92 -21.43 -13.90
CA ARG A 400 25.80 -21.18 -12.74
C ARG A 400 25.94 -19.69 -12.51
N ARG A 401 25.61 -19.21 -11.32
CA ARG A 401 25.71 -17.79 -10.95
C ARG A 401 27.16 -17.33 -10.94
N ASN A 402 27.41 -16.14 -11.47
CA ASN A 402 28.69 -15.46 -11.31
C ASN A 402 28.77 -14.87 -9.89
N GLN A 403 29.71 -15.37 -9.08
CA GLN A 403 29.84 -14.97 -7.68
C GLN A 403 30.47 -13.58 -7.51
N GLU A 404 31.25 -13.10 -8.49
CA GLU A 404 31.94 -11.81 -8.43
C GLU A 404 30.98 -10.62 -8.43
N GLU A 405 29.81 -10.78 -9.07
CA GLU A 405 28.80 -9.71 -9.21
C GLU A 405 27.99 -9.48 -7.93
N ASN A 406 28.04 -10.39 -6.94
CA ASN A 406 27.21 -10.40 -5.73
C ASN A 406 25.70 -10.14 -5.95
N LYS A 407 25.21 -10.45 -7.15
CA LYS A 407 23.82 -10.26 -7.58
C LYS A 407 23.22 -11.59 -8.01
N ALA A 408 21.98 -11.84 -7.56
CA ALA A 408 21.17 -12.94 -8.03
C ALA A 408 20.29 -12.47 -9.21
N PRO A 409 20.26 -13.20 -10.34
CA PRO A 409 19.37 -12.85 -11.43
C PRO A 409 17.92 -13.01 -10.98
N LYS A 410 17.12 -11.94 -11.05
CA LYS A 410 15.69 -11.96 -10.69
C LYS A 410 14.86 -12.75 -11.70
N ALA A 411 15.21 -12.62 -12.97
CA ALA A 411 14.59 -13.28 -14.10
C ALA A 411 15.64 -13.68 -15.15
N ILE A 412 15.31 -14.65 -15.98
CA ILE A 412 16.15 -15.10 -17.08
C ILE A 412 15.49 -14.70 -18.39
N LYS A 413 16.23 -13.92 -19.20
CA LYS A 413 15.81 -13.51 -20.54
C LYS A 413 15.99 -14.66 -21.52
N ALA A 414 14.92 -15.00 -22.23
CA ALA A 414 14.93 -16.05 -23.22
C ALA A 414 14.12 -15.68 -24.46
N THR A 415 14.25 -16.53 -25.47
CA THR A 415 13.62 -16.34 -26.76
C THR A 415 13.12 -17.67 -27.28
N ILE A 416 11.88 -17.71 -27.76
CA ILE A 416 11.40 -18.81 -28.59
C ILE A 416 11.14 -18.33 -30.01
N LYS A 417 11.44 -19.20 -30.97
CA LYS A 417 11.21 -18.93 -32.39
C LYS A 417 10.71 -20.17 -33.10
N GLU A 418 9.63 -20.00 -33.86
CA GLU A 418 9.15 -20.99 -34.81
C GLU A 418 9.75 -20.69 -36.20
N SER A 419 10.65 -21.53 -36.70
CA SER A 419 11.19 -21.44 -38.08
C SER A 419 11.65 -20.01 -38.48
N ARG A 420 11.09 -19.43 -39.56
CA ARG A 420 11.41 -18.07 -40.08
C ARG A 420 10.57 -16.94 -39.46
N ASN A 421 9.74 -17.24 -38.45
CA ASN A 421 8.76 -16.31 -37.89
C ASN A 421 9.40 -15.29 -36.92
N ARG A 422 8.67 -14.23 -36.51
CA ARG A 422 9.13 -13.28 -35.47
C ARG A 422 9.41 -14.06 -34.17
N SER A 423 10.45 -13.68 -33.44
CA SER A 423 10.75 -14.29 -32.13
C SER A 423 9.87 -13.70 -31.04
N LEU A 424 9.45 -14.52 -30.08
CA LEU A 424 8.91 -14.06 -28.81
C LEU A 424 10.07 -13.88 -27.84
N PHE A 425 10.25 -12.66 -27.34
CA PHE A 425 11.19 -12.38 -26.26
C PHE A 425 10.41 -12.35 -24.95
N PHE A 426 10.91 -13.08 -23.97
CA PHE A 426 10.25 -13.16 -22.68
C PHE A 426 11.27 -13.35 -21.56
N GLU A 427 10.80 -13.09 -20.35
CA GLU A 427 11.52 -13.35 -19.12
C GLU A 427 10.76 -14.40 -18.34
N PHE A 428 11.46 -15.38 -17.79
CA PHE A 428 10.88 -16.35 -16.87
C PHE A 428 11.56 -16.27 -15.51
N GLU A 429 10.89 -16.82 -14.49
CA GLU A 429 11.42 -16.87 -13.14
C GLU A 429 12.81 -17.51 -13.13
N SER A 430 13.77 -16.81 -12.52
CA SER A 430 15.12 -17.34 -12.41
C SER A 430 15.14 -18.65 -11.64
N PRO A 431 15.84 -19.69 -12.06
CA PRO A 431 15.97 -20.90 -11.24
C PRO A 431 17.19 -20.83 -10.31
N LEU A 432 18.03 -19.78 -10.41
CA LEU A 432 19.18 -19.51 -9.54
C LEU A 432 18.70 -18.84 -8.23
N ARG A 433 18.03 -19.62 -7.38
CA ARG A 433 17.33 -19.14 -6.17
C ARG A 433 17.60 -20.06 -4.98
N GLY A 434 17.68 -19.46 -3.80
CA GLY A 434 17.86 -20.12 -2.52
C GLY A 434 17.03 -19.44 -1.43
N ILE A 435 17.37 -19.64 -0.16
CA ILE A 435 16.86 -18.81 0.93
C ILE A 435 17.74 -17.57 1.13
N GLY A 436 17.14 -16.42 1.43
CA GLY A 436 17.87 -15.17 1.68
C GLY A 436 17.03 -13.92 1.45
N ILE A 437 17.69 -12.76 1.53
CA ILE A 437 17.11 -11.46 1.19
C ILE A 437 17.92 -10.81 0.07
N ILE A 438 17.24 -10.30 -0.95
CA ILE A 438 17.85 -9.49 -2.03
C ILE A 438 17.25 -8.09 -2.05
N GLY A 439 18.00 -7.12 -2.58
CA GLY A 439 17.50 -5.76 -2.78
C GLY A 439 16.96 -5.46 -4.18
N ARG A 440 16.85 -4.17 -4.50
CA ARG A 440 16.14 -3.67 -5.70
C ARG A 440 16.86 -4.04 -7.00
N GLU A 441 18.18 -4.15 -6.97
CA GLU A 441 19.00 -4.50 -8.13
C GLU A 441 19.41 -6.00 -8.13
N GLY A 442 18.86 -6.78 -7.21
CA GLY A 442 19.16 -8.21 -7.06
C GLY A 442 20.42 -8.49 -6.23
N GLU A 443 20.99 -7.47 -5.61
CA GLU A 443 22.11 -7.59 -4.69
C GLU A 443 21.74 -8.46 -3.49
N LEU A 444 22.62 -9.38 -3.12
CA LEU A 444 22.43 -10.23 -1.96
C LEU A 444 22.71 -9.45 -0.69
N ILE A 445 21.72 -9.39 0.20
CA ILE A 445 21.86 -8.75 1.50
C ILE A 445 22.56 -9.73 2.44
N PRO A 446 23.72 -9.35 3.02
CA PRO A 446 24.43 -10.21 3.95
C PRO A 446 23.72 -10.20 5.32
N THR A 447 23.79 -11.31 6.04
CA THR A 447 23.10 -11.49 7.34
C THR A 447 23.65 -10.60 8.45
N ASN A 448 24.87 -10.08 8.31
CA ASN A 448 25.47 -9.14 9.27
C ASN A 448 25.01 -7.68 9.06
N ARG A 449 24.27 -7.38 7.98
CA ARG A 449 23.71 -6.05 7.74
C ARG A 449 22.37 -5.93 8.45
N THR A 450 22.27 -4.95 9.34
CA THR A 450 21.00 -4.57 9.97
C THR A 450 20.08 -3.92 8.94
N LEU A 451 18.83 -4.39 8.88
CA LEU A 451 17.74 -3.80 8.13
C LEU A 451 16.97 -2.83 9.02
N HIS A 452 16.19 -1.91 8.42
CA HIS A 452 15.41 -0.93 9.17
C HIS A 452 13.94 -0.99 8.78
N ILE A 453 13.03 -0.90 9.77
CA ILE A 453 11.58 -1.01 9.58
C ILE A 453 11.06 -0.03 8.51
N GLN A 454 11.62 1.18 8.47
CA GLN A 454 11.22 2.22 7.49
C GLN A 454 11.74 1.95 6.08
N ASN A 455 12.80 1.16 5.94
CA ASN A 455 13.53 0.91 4.69
C ASN A 455 13.42 -0.55 4.24
N LEU A 456 12.26 -1.19 4.47
CA LEU A 456 11.97 -2.55 3.98
C LEU A 456 11.49 -2.57 2.52
N SER A 457 11.06 -1.42 2.00
CA SER A 457 10.64 -1.25 0.61
C SER A 457 11.78 -1.58 -0.37
N GLY A 458 11.45 -2.29 -1.44
CA GLY A 458 12.44 -2.76 -2.43
C GLY A 458 13.20 -4.03 -2.04
N LEU A 459 13.18 -4.44 -0.77
CA LEU A 459 13.76 -5.72 -0.33
C LEU A 459 12.80 -6.90 -0.62
N ARG A 460 13.38 -8.08 -0.85
CA ARG A 460 12.67 -9.31 -1.21
C ARG A 460 13.21 -10.49 -0.45
N ILE A 461 12.31 -11.30 0.09
CA ILE A 461 12.61 -12.64 0.59
C ILE A 461 12.63 -13.57 -0.63
N ILE A 462 13.73 -14.30 -0.78
CA ILE A 462 13.84 -15.41 -1.73
C ILE A 462 13.66 -16.73 -0.98
N SER A 463 12.90 -17.62 -1.60
CA SER A 463 12.59 -18.94 -1.06
C SER A 463 12.67 -19.99 -2.17
N ASN A 464 12.84 -21.25 -1.78
CA ASN A 464 12.88 -22.36 -2.72
C ASN A 464 11.46 -22.71 -3.18
N SER A 465 11.31 -23.04 -4.47
CA SER A 465 10.02 -23.45 -5.05
C SER A 465 9.69 -24.92 -4.75
N ASN A 466 10.71 -25.75 -4.57
CA ASN A 466 10.54 -27.20 -4.37
C ASN A 466 10.60 -27.65 -2.90
N THR A 467 11.01 -26.79 -1.98
CA THR A 467 11.12 -27.10 -0.54
C THR A 467 10.37 -26.08 0.30
N GLU A 468 9.63 -26.55 1.29
CA GLU A 468 8.90 -25.70 2.22
C GLU A 468 9.87 -24.77 2.96
N THR A 469 9.86 -23.49 2.60
CA THR A 469 10.67 -22.47 3.27
C THR A 469 9.85 -21.83 4.38
N ARG A 470 10.43 -21.74 5.57
CA ARG A 470 9.79 -21.17 6.75
C ARG A 470 10.47 -19.89 7.17
N LEU A 471 9.66 -18.88 7.46
CA LEU A 471 10.05 -17.63 8.05
C LEU A 471 9.59 -17.62 9.52
N THR A 472 10.54 -17.45 10.44
CA THR A 472 10.25 -17.19 11.86
C THR A 472 10.59 -15.74 12.20
N ILE A 473 9.64 -15.01 12.77
CA ILE A 473 9.76 -13.61 13.17
C ILE A 473 9.65 -13.58 14.69
N LYS A 474 10.65 -13.00 15.37
CA LYS A 474 10.67 -12.92 16.84
C LYS A 474 11.36 -11.65 17.34
N SER A 475 10.95 -11.16 18.50
CA SER A 475 11.65 -10.07 19.19
C SER A 475 12.96 -10.56 19.79
N ALA A 476 14.07 -9.84 19.55
CA ALA A 476 15.37 -10.14 20.15
C ALA A 476 15.34 -10.07 21.70
N LEU A 477 14.53 -9.16 22.25
CA LEU A 477 14.38 -8.95 23.70
C LEU A 477 13.31 -9.86 24.32
N LYS A 478 12.34 -10.33 23.52
CA LYS A 478 11.23 -11.19 23.97
C LYS A 478 11.05 -12.38 23.03
N ASN A 479 12.04 -13.28 23.06
CA ASN A 479 12.09 -14.46 22.19
C ASN A 479 11.01 -15.52 22.46
N ASP A 480 10.28 -15.39 23.58
CA ASP A 480 9.19 -16.30 23.95
C ASP A 480 7.99 -16.19 23.00
N VAL A 481 7.82 -15.05 22.31
CA VAL A 481 6.74 -14.83 21.36
C VAL A 481 7.30 -14.95 19.95
N LYS A 482 6.66 -15.77 19.11
CA LYS A 482 7.08 -15.99 17.72
C LYS A 482 5.89 -15.98 16.76
N ILE A 483 6.15 -15.52 15.54
CA ILE A 483 5.27 -15.68 14.38
C ILE A 483 6.00 -16.56 13.37
N ILE A 484 5.37 -17.65 12.94
CA ILE A 484 5.94 -18.58 11.98
C ILE A 484 5.04 -18.62 10.75
N LYS A 485 5.62 -18.32 9.59
CA LYS A 485 4.93 -18.37 8.29
C LYS A 485 5.63 -19.33 7.35
N THR A 486 4.83 -20.06 6.57
CA THR A 486 5.33 -20.86 5.46
C THR A 486 5.24 -19.99 4.21
N LEU A 487 6.37 -19.77 3.54
CA LEU A 487 6.41 -18.96 2.32
C LEU A 487 5.81 -19.78 1.18
N LYS A 488 4.85 -19.19 0.47
CA LYS A 488 4.14 -19.85 -0.63
C LYS A 488 4.74 -19.50 -1.99
N SER A 489 5.40 -18.34 -2.06
CA SER A 489 6.02 -17.82 -3.28
C SER A 489 7.53 -17.87 -3.16
N SER A 490 8.19 -18.16 -4.29
CA SER A 490 9.65 -18.10 -4.43
C SER A 490 10.19 -16.69 -4.18
N PHE A 491 9.37 -15.65 -4.43
CA PHE A 491 9.71 -14.23 -4.28
C PHE A 491 8.58 -13.54 -3.53
N GLU A 492 8.86 -13.02 -2.34
CA GLU A 492 7.91 -12.25 -1.54
C GLU A 492 8.51 -10.88 -1.16
N PRO A 493 7.79 -9.77 -1.36
CA PRO A 493 8.16 -8.47 -0.81
C PRO A 493 8.40 -8.56 0.69
N LEU A 494 9.56 -8.10 1.18
CA LEU A 494 9.80 -8.07 2.63
C LEU A 494 8.79 -7.17 3.35
N ASN A 495 8.33 -6.11 2.68
CA ASN A 495 7.27 -5.25 3.19
C ASN A 495 5.91 -5.98 3.37
N SER A 496 5.70 -7.15 2.77
CA SER A 496 4.45 -7.91 2.94
C SER A 496 4.26 -8.48 4.35
N ILE A 497 5.34 -8.59 5.12
CA ILE A 497 5.33 -9.02 6.53
C ILE A 497 5.56 -7.83 7.50
N HIS A 498 5.45 -6.59 7.01
CA HIS A 498 5.71 -5.39 7.80
C HIS A 498 4.87 -5.34 9.09
N GLU A 499 3.59 -5.68 9.01
CA GLU A 499 2.73 -5.75 10.19
C GLU A 499 3.22 -6.78 11.21
N ASP A 500 3.67 -7.96 10.79
CA ASP A 500 4.20 -8.98 11.70
C ASP A 500 5.50 -8.51 12.38
N ILE A 501 6.35 -7.80 11.62
CA ILE A 501 7.56 -7.18 12.15
C ILE A 501 7.19 -6.14 13.21
N LEU A 502 6.22 -5.25 12.93
CA LEU A 502 5.75 -4.28 13.91
C LEU A 502 5.19 -4.95 15.17
N HIS A 503 4.35 -5.97 15.01
CA HIS A 503 3.80 -6.72 16.14
C HIS A 503 4.91 -7.26 17.05
N GLN A 504 5.97 -7.84 16.47
CA GLN A 504 7.12 -8.35 17.24
C GLN A 504 7.97 -7.23 17.85
N PHE A 505 8.21 -6.15 17.10
CA PHE A 505 8.98 -5.00 17.57
C PHE A 505 8.32 -4.35 18.79
N TYR A 506 7.01 -4.16 18.75
CA TYR A 506 6.26 -3.50 19.83
C TYR A 506 6.00 -4.38 21.06
N LEU A 507 6.45 -5.64 21.08
CA LEU A 507 6.44 -6.43 22.31
C LEU A 507 7.36 -5.84 23.38
N ALA A 508 8.43 -5.15 22.97
CA ALA A 508 9.35 -4.42 23.82
C ALA A 508 9.20 -2.90 23.63
N ASP A 509 9.92 -2.10 24.44
CA ASP A 509 9.89 -0.65 24.33
C ASP A 509 10.50 -0.22 22.98
N PRO A 510 9.77 0.49 22.11
CA PRO A 510 10.31 1.05 20.87
C PRO A 510 11.49 1.98 21.10
N MET A 511 11.50 2.63 22.27
CA MET A 511 12.55 3.54 22.70
C MET A 511 13.73 2.82 23.38
N ASN A 512 13.87 1.50 23.20
CA ASN A 512 15.09 0.77 23.54
C ASN A 512 15.91 0.49 22.27
N HIS A 513 17.15 1.00 22.21
CA HIS A 513 18.06 0.81 21.08
C HIS A 513 18.45 -0.66 20.80
N GLU A 514 18.34 -1.54 21.81
CA GLU A 514 18.54 -2.98 21.65
C GLU A 514 17.30 -3.70 21.08
N ASN A 515 16.17 -3.01 20.97
CA ASN A 515 14.94 -3.60 20.44
C ASN A 515 15.08 -3.83 18.93
N LYS A 516 15.18 -5.10 18.58
CA LYS A 516 15.31 -5.59 17.21
C LYS A 516 14.36 -6.76 16.99
N VAL A 517 14.00 -6.98 15.74
CA VAL A 517 13.26 -8.15 15.28
C VAL A 517 14.22 -9.05 14.51
N MET A 518 14.22 -10.33 14.85
CA MET A 518 15.00 -11.37 14.17
C MET A 518 14.12 -12.05 13.13
N LEU A 519 14.59 -12.11 11.88
CA LEU A 519 13.98 -12.86 10.79
C LEU A 519 14.83 -14.09 10.51
N GLU A 520 14.30 -15.28 10.82
CA GLU A 520 14.98 -16.56 10.56
C GLU A 520 14.32 -17.25 9.37
N LEU A 521 15.03 -17.31 8.25
CA LEU A 521 14.66 -18.05 7.06
C LEU A 521 15.28 -19.45 7.14
N SER A 522 14.45 -20.48 7.05
CA SER A 522 14.89 -21.87 7.13
C SER A 522 14.29 -22.71 6.00
N ALA A 523 15.15 -23.47 5.32
CA ALA A 523 14.78 -24.49 4.36
C ALA A 523 15.74 -25.68 4.52
N ASP A 524 15.18 -26.89 4.64
CA ASP A 524 15.92 -28.10 4.97
C ASP A 524 16.82 -27.93 6.22
N SER A 525 18.14 -28.05 6.06
CA SER A 525 19.14 -27.86 7.12
C SER A 525 19.74 -26.45 7.18
N ASN A 526 19.42 -25.57 6.23
CA ASN A 526 20.01 -24.25 6.13
C ASN A 526 19.13 -23.23 6.85
N THR A 527 19.74 -22.37 7.66
CA THR A 527 19.07 -21.26 8.35
C THR A 527 19.88 -19.98 8.19
N LEU A 528 19.21 -18.91 7.76
CA LEU A 528 19.77 -17.56 7.70
C LEU A 528 19.00 -16.65 8.64
N THR A 529 19.71 -15.80 9.37
CA THR A 529 19.12 -14.88 10.34
C THR A 529 19.46 -13.45 9.97
N TYR A 530 18.45 -12.59 9.91
CA TYR A 530 18.57 -11.15 9.64
C TYR A 530 18.03 -10.35 10.82
N GLU A 531 18.66 -9.19 11.09
CA GLU A 531 18.20 -8.26 12.12
C GLU A 531 17.45 -7.09 11.48
N VAL A 532 16.31 -6.72 12.05
CA VAL A 532 15.54 -5.52 11.69
C VAL A 532 15.45 -4.60 12.91
N ALA A 533 15.99 -3.39 12.80
CA ALA A 533 15.95 -2.36 13.83
C ALA A 533 14.88 -1.30 13.54
N GLY A 534 14.38 -0.64 14.58
CA GLY A 534 13.41 0.45 14.44
C GLY A 534 13.99 1.73 13.82
N PHE A 535 15.26 2.03 14.10
CA PHE A 535 15.95 3.26 13.71
C PHE A 535 17.29 2.94 13.03
N SER A 536 17.75 3.84 12.15
CA SER A 536 19.02 3.70 11.42
C SER A 536 20.16 4.56 11.98
N SER A 537 19.80 5.57 12.76
CA SER A 537 20.74 6.52 13.36
C SER A 537 20.35 6.85 14.80
N PHE A 538 21.35 7.25 15.58
CA PHE A 538 21.24 7.57 17.00
C PHE A 538 21.89 8.92 17.28
N LEU A 539 21.48 9.55 18.37
CA LEU A 539 21.97 10.86 18.78
C LEU A 539 22.92 10.71 19.96
N ASP A 540 24.20 11.02 19.81
CA ASP A 540 25.19 10.96 20.90
C ASP A 540 25.44 12.35 21.51
N PRO A 541 25.14 12.54 22.81
CA PRO A 541 25.32 13.82 23.48
C PRO A 541 26.82 14.12 23.65
N LEU A 542 27.26 15.26 23.13
CA LEU A 542 28.60 15.80 23.36
C LEU A 542 28.62 16.70 24.60
N SER A 543 27.52 17.44 24.81
CA SER A 543 27.28 18.27 25.99
C SER A 543 25.76 18.41 26.23
N ASN A 544 25.35 19.19 27.24
CA ASN A 544 23.93 19.47 27.50
C ASN A 544 23.22 20.22 26.36
N SER A 545 23.97 20.88 25.47
CA SER A 545 23.44 21.68 24.36
C SER A 545 24.00 21.28 23.00
N ARG A 546 24.77 20.19 22.90
CA ARG A 546 25.35 19.72 21.64
C ARG A 546 25.22 18.22 21.47
N VAL A 547 24.93 17.81 20.24
CA VAL A 547 24.71 16.42 19.87
C VAL A 547 25.35 16.10 18.52
N ASN A 548 25.84 14.88 18.37
CA ASN A 548 26.28 14.32 17.09
C ASN A 548 25.36 13.15 16.69
N ILE A 549 25.30 12.83 15.41
CA ILE A 549 24.59 11.68 14.87
C ILE A 549 25.59 10.54 14.65
N THR A 550 25.26 9.36 15.14
CA THR A 550 25.99 8.12 14.83
C THR A 550 25.08 7.13 14.13
N GLY A 551 25.63 6.35 13.19
CA GLY A 551 24.85 5.38 12.42
C GLY A 551 25.09 5.45 10.91
N SER A 552 24.10 5.00 10.14
CA SER A 552 24.25 4.63 8.72
C SER A 552 23.88 5.74 7.73
N SER A 553 23.62 6.97 8.19
CA SER A 553 23.17 8.04 7.30
C SER A 553 24.36 8.63 6.53
N GLU A 554 24.47 8.29 5.25
CA GLU A 554 25.40 8.94 4.30
C GLU A 554 24.95 10.38 3.93
N ASN A 555 23.72 10.76 4.28
CA ASN A 555 23.10 12.04 3.95
C ASN A 555 23.11 13.02 5.13
N GLU A 556 23.11 14.32 4.80
CA GLU A 556 22.86 15.38 5.79
C GLU A 556 21.46 15.19 6.40
N THR A 557 21.41 14.88 7.69
CA THR A 557 20.15 14.64 8.40
C THR A 557 19.64 15.95 9.00
N GLU A 558 18.41 16.32 8.69
CA GLU A 558 17.76 17.47 9.32
C GLU A 558 17.25 17.09 10.71
N LEU A 559 17.70 17.80 11.74
CA LEU A 559 17.25 17.61 13.12
C LEU A 559 16.37 18.76 13.59
N VAL A 560 15.34 18.43 14.36
CA VAL A 560 14.47 19.38 15.05
C VAL A 560 14.37 19.02 16.53
N ALA A 561 14.26 20.05 17.38
CA ALA A 561 13.95 19.93 18.80
C ALA A 561 12.48 20.22 19.06
N ILE A 562 11.89 19.44 19.96
CA ILE A 562 10.51 19.57 20.42
C ILE A 562 10.53 19.96 21.90
N PRO A 563 10.02 21.15 22.26
CA PRO A 563 9.90 21.61 23.64
C PRO A 563 9.07 20.67 24.54
N LEU A 564 9.58 20.41 25.74
CA LEU A 564 8.89 19.68 26.81
C LEU A 564 8.57 20.57 28.01
N GLY A 565 7.60 20.18 28.82
CA GLY A 565 7.29 20.85 30.08
C GLY A 565 6.85 22.30 29.94
N THR A 566 6.19 22.63 28.83
CA THR A 566 5.75 24.00 28.49
C THR A 566 4.28 24.02 28.06
N LEU A 567 3.75 25.22 27.78
CA LEU A 567 2.40 25.44 27.27
C LEU A 567 2.28 24.99 25.81
N ALA A 568 1.07 24.58 25.40
CA ALA A 568 0.79 24.07 24.06
C ALA A 568 1.11 25.07 22.93
N GLU A 569 1.02 26.37 23.22
CA GLU A 569 1.37 27.44 22.28
C GLU A 569 2.87 27.52 21.97
N HIS A 570 3.74 26.98 22.84
CA HIS A 570 5.19 26.94 22.64
C HIS A 570 5.67 25.61 22.04
N ILE A 571 4.77 24.66 21.78
CA ILE A 571 5.12 23.36 21.20
C ILE A 571 4.99 23.45 19.68
N ASP A 572 6.13 23.69 19.05
CA ASP A 572 6.36 23.59 17.60
C ASP A 572 7.74 22.96 17.33
N LEU A 573 7.99 22.54 16.08
CA LEU A 573 9.27 21.97 15.67
C LEU A 573 10.32 23.07 15.52
N ILE A 574 11.44 22.94 16.24
CA ILE A 574 12.51 23.95 16.24
C ILE A 574 13.73 23.38 15.50
N PRO A 575 14.08 23.87 14.30
CA PRO A 575 15.26 23.40 13.57
C PRO A 575 16.56 23.59 14.36
N LEU A 576 17.43 22.58 14.31
CA LEU A 576 18.76 22.67 14.91
C LEU A 576 19.79 23.22 13.93
N SER A 577 20.65 24.10 14.41
CA SER A 577 21.79 24.60 13.65
C SER A 577 22.92 23.57 13.64
N ARG A 578 23.40 23.23 12.45
CA ARG A 578 24.57 22.36 12.26
C ARG A 578 25.85 23.20 12.15
N GLU A 579 26.85 22.86 12.96
CA GLU A 579 28.22 23.37 12.91
C GLU A 579 29.15 22.17 12.66
N GLU A 580 29.71 22.06 11.45
CA GLU A 580 30.51 20.88 11.03
C GLU A 580 29.71 19.56 11.17
N ASP A 581 30.09 18.68 12.11
CA ASP A 581 29.40 17.41 12.41
C ASP A 581 28.58 17.46 13.71
N GLU A 582 28.39 18.65 14.28
CA GLU A 582 27.66 18.85 15.54
C GLU A 582 26.36 19.63 15.32
N TYR A 583 25.35 19.34 16.12
CA TYR A 583 24.10 20.09 16.16
C TYR A 583 23.96 20.78 17.51
N SER A 584 23.60 22.07 17.47
CA SER A 584 23.37 22.88 18.66
C SER A 584 21.89 22.88 19.03
N ILE A 585 21.58 22.48 20.26
CA ILE A 585 20.23 22.53 20.84
C ILE A 585 19.99 23.95 21.37
N PRO A 586 18.92 24.63 20.92
CA PRO A 586 18.65 26.01 21.31
C PRO A 586 18.30 26.12 22.79
N GLN A 587 18.61 27.27 23.39
CA GLN A 587 18.19 27.63 24.74
C GLN A 587 17.00 28.58 24.68
N TYR A 588 15.94 28.26 25.43
CA TYR A 588 14.74 29.09 25.54
C TYR A 588 14.40 29.36 27.00
N GLU A 589 13.82 30.53 27.28
CA GLU A 589 13.42 30.88 28.65
C GLU A 589 12.25 30.04 29.17
N PHE A 590 11.38 29.57 28.27
CA PHE A 590 10.17 28.82 28.65
C PHE A 590 10.40 27.32 28.86
N THR A 591 11.55 26.77 28.45
CA THR A 591 11.93 25.38 28.76
C THR A 591 13.42 25.11 28.57
N ASN A 592 13.93 24.18 29.38
CA ASN A 592 15.25 23.57 29.21
C ASN A 592 15.17 22.10 28.77
N GLN A 593 13.98 21.60 28.46
CA GLN A 593 13.76 20.18 28.17
C GLN A 593 13.30 20.00 26.73
N PHE A 594 13.96 19.11 26.00
CA PHE A 594 13.70 18.89 24.58
C PHE A 594 13.72 17.41 24.23
N ILE A 595 12.96 17.03 23.21
CA ILE A 595 13.18 15.79 22.46
C ILE A 595 13.74 16.18 21.10
N VAL A 596 14.85 15.58 20.71
CA VAL A 596 15.43 15.78 19.37
C VAL A 596 15.09 14.58 18.50
N ILE A 597 14.64 14.87 17.28
CA ILE A 597 14.26 13.89 16.25
C ILE A 597 14.79 14.32 14.89
N SER A 598 14.74 13.42 13.91
CA SER A 598 14.92 13.78 12.50
C SER A 598 13.61 14.27 11.86
N SER A 599 13.73 15.13 10.84
CA SER A 599 12.60 15.65 10.06
C SER A 599 12.94 15.69 8.56
N GLY A 600 12.05 16.26 7.74
CA GLY A 600 12.21 16.40 6.29
C GLY A 600 12.28 15.06 5.55
N ASN A 601 13.36 14.83 4.80
CA ASN A 601 13.56 13.58 4.06
C ASN A 601 14.00 12.40 4.96
N ASN A 602 14.39 12.68 6.20
CA ASN A 602 14.91 11.71 7.16
C ASN A 602 13.89 11.37 8.27
N VAL A 603 12.61 11.69 8.06
CA VAL A 603 11.54 11.52 9.06
C VAL A 603 11.53 10.10 9.62
N GLY A 604 11.72 9.99 10.93
CA GLY A 604 11.69 8.73 11.67
C GLY A 604 12.99 7.91 11.66
N GLU A 605 14.02 8.31 10.92
CA GLU A 605 15.29 7.57 10.83
C GLU A 605 16.09 7.59 12.15
N VAL A 606 16.05 8.73 12.84
CA VAL A 606 16.78 8.95 14.09
C VAL A 606 15.91 8.59 15.28
N MET A 607 16.45 7.77 16.18
CA MET A 607 15.80 7.44 17.44
C MET A 607 15.58 8.71 18.29
N PRO A 608 14.33 9.05 18.65
CA PRO A 608 14.06 10.22 19.48
C PRO A 608 14.82 10.18 20.80
N ARG A 609 15.48 11.29 21.16
CA ARG A 609 16.28 11.36 22.39
C ARG A 609 15.97 12.60 23.21
N TYR A 610 15.83 12.42 24.52
CA TYR A 610 15.60 13.48 25.49
C TYR A 610 16.91 14.21 25.82
N PHE A 611 16.83 15.54 25.88
CA PHE A 611 17.91 16.43 26.28
C PHE A 611 17.43 17.43 27.34
N ASN A 612 18.34 17.82 28.22
CA ASN A 612 18.15 18.92 29.13
C ASN A 612 19.32 19.89 29.04
N THR A 613 19.04 21.15 28.70
CA THR A 613 20.04 22.22 28.53
C THR A 613 20.38 22.96 29.82
N GLY A 614 19.65 22.68 30.92
CA GLY A 614 19.89 23.27 32.24
C GLY A 614 21.09 22.66 32.95
N GLU A 615 21.72 23.44 33.83
CA GLU A 615 22.80 22.96 34.69
C GLU A 615 22.24 22.09 35.82
N ASP A 616 22.95 21.00 36.16
CA ASP A 616 22.68 20.10 37.30
C ASP A 616 21.24 19.57 37.43
N PHE A 617 20.53 19.36 36.31
CA PHE A 617 19.16 18.86 36.33
C PHE A 617 19.07 17.39 36.79
N VAL A 618 18.50 17.18 37.98
CA VAL A 618 18.06 15.86 38.45
C VAL A 618 16.54 15.80 38.38
N GLY A 619 16.02 15.35 37.25
CA GLY A 619 14.58 15.22 37.02
C GLY A 619 13.97 13.95 37.66
N PRO A 620 12.63 13.94 37.80
CA PRO A 620 11.90 12.74 38.19
C PRO A 620 12.15 11.60 37.19
N LYS A 621 12.12 10.36 37.69
CA LYS A 621 12.25 9.16 36.86
C LYS A 621 11.06 9.07 35.90
N LYS A 622 11.23 8.37 34.77
CA LYS A 622 10.18 8.20 33.74
C LYS A 622 8.83 7.77 34.35
N TRP A 623 8.83 6.79 35.26
CA TRP A 623 7.59 6.30 35.86
C TRP A 623 6.87 7.35 36.73
N GLU A 624 7.61 8.24 37.41
CA GLU A 624 7.04 9.33 38.21
C GLU A 624 6.39 10.36 37.29
N ARG A 625 7.05 10.72 36.18
CA ARG A 625 6.47 11.63 35.18
C ARG A 625 5.20 11.08 34.55
N VAL A 626 5.21 9.81 34.15
CA VAL A 626 4.04 9.16 33.58
C VAL A 626 2.87 9.15 34.56
N GLU A 627 3.13 8.95 35.86
CA GLU A 627 2.10 9.00 36.90
C GLU A 627 1.55 10.42 37.13
N LEU A 628 2.41 11.44 37.06
CA LEU A 628 1.98 12.85 37.12
C LEU A 628 1.05 13.20 35.96
N TYR A 629 1.45 12.88 34.72
CA TYR A 629 0.62 13.14 33.55
C TYR A 629 -0.68 12.33 33.57
N HIS A 630 -0.64 11.10 34.11
CA HIS A 630 -1.84 10.31 34.31
C HIS A 630 -2.86 11.04 35.18
N ASN A 631 -2.45 11.54 36.34
CA ASN A 631 -3.33 12.25 37.27
C ASN A 631 -3.84 13.57 36.66
N GLU A 632 -2.97 14.31 35.95
CA GLU A 632 -3.37 15.54 35.25
C GLU A 632 -4.45 15.30 34.19
N LEU A 633 -4.36 14.22 33.42
CA LEU A 633 -5.37 13.88 32.41
C LEU A 633 -6.65 13.31 33.04
N LEU A 634 -6.53 12.61 34.17
CA LEU A 634 -7.67 12.04 34.88
C LEU A 634 -8.55 13.13 35.50
N GLU A 635 -7.94 14.10 36.19
CA GLU A 635 -8.62 15.09 37.01
C GLU A 635 -9.15 16.31 36.21
N ASN A 636 -8.45 16.70 35.13
CA ASN A 636 -8.78 17.92 34.39
C ASN A 636 -9.77 17.70 33.22
N SER A 637 -10.48 18.77 32.85
CA SER A 637 -11.37 18.81 31.68
C SER A 637 -10.61 18.97 30.36
N PHE A 638 -11.25 18.68 29.22
CA PHE A 638 -10.64 18.71 27.90
C PHE A 638 -10.15 20.11 27.43
N GLU A 639 -10.63 21.19 28.05
CA GLU A 639 -10.16 22.56 27.81
C GLU A 639 -8.86 22.88 28.55
N HIS A 640 -8.49 22.07 29.54
CA HIS A 640 -7.28 22.27 30.33
C HIS A 640 -6.01 22.11 29.48
N GLU A 641 -4.94 22.76 29.92
CA GLU A 641 -3.69 22.85 29.17
C GLU A 641 -3.05 21.49 28.91
N SER A 642 -3.16 20.55 29.86
CA SER A 642 -2.64 19.18 29.73
C SER A 642 -3.20 18.46 28.48
N TRP A 643 -4.48 18.66 28.15
CA TRP A 643 -5.11 18.06 26.97
C TRP A 643 -4.69 18.75 25.66
N LYS A 644 -4.44 20.06 25.68
CA LYS A 644 -3.90 20.79 24.51
C LYS A 644 -2.47 20.38 24.20
N VAL A 645 -1.63 20.26 25.24
CA VAL A 645 -0.26 19.76 25.15
C VAL A 645 -0.25 18.33 24.59
N LEU A 646 -1.12 17.45 25.11
CA LEU A 646 -1.29 16.09 24.59
C LEU A 646 -1.63 16.09 23.09
N ASN A 647 -2.56 16.94 22.66
CA ASN A 647 -2.97 17.03 21.25
C ASN A 647 -1.80 17.46 20.34
N LYS A 648 -0.97 18.42 20.78
CA LYS A 648 0.22 18.86 20.05
C LYS A 648 1.24 17.72 19.89
N TYR A 649 1.57 17.02 20.97
CA TYR A 649 2.50 15.88 20.91
C TYR A 649 1.95 14.73 20.06
N PHE A 650 0.66 14.44 20.17
CA PHE A 650 0.00 13.44 19.35
C PHE A 650 0.08 13.78 17.85
N ALA A 651 -0.18 15.05 17.48
CA ALA A 651 -0.06 15.51 16.11
C ALA A 651 1.38 15.39 15.57
N ILE A 652 2.39 15.70 16.39
CA ILE A 652 3.81 15.53 16.03
C ILE A 652 4.15 14.05 15.79
N CYS A 653 3.66 13.14 16.63
CA CYS A 653 3.85 11.69 16.41
C CYS A 653 3.27 11.19 15.07
N LEU A 654 2.18 11.82 14.61
CA LEU A 654 1.57 11.51 13.32
C LEU A 654 2.34 12.12 12.15
N SER A 655 2.72 13.40 12.23
CA SER A 655 3.43 14.09 11.14
C SER A 655 4.86 13.57 10.96
N GLU A 656 5.60 13.40 12.06
CA GLU A 656 7.00 12.99 12.05
C GLU A 656 7.19 11.47 12.15
N LYS A 657 6.09 10.69 12.08
CA LYS A 657 6.11 9.21 12.10
C LYS A 657 6.93 8.57 13.25
N ILE A 658 7.13 9.30 14.35
CA ILE A 658 7.85 8.81 15.54
C ILE A 658 6.91 8.02 16.47
N PRO A 659 7.42 7.10 17.31
CA PRO A 659 6.59 6.37 18.27
C PRO A 659 5.81 7.31 19.22
N PHE A 660 4.56 6.97 19.52
CA PHE A 660 3.75 7.60 20.56
C PHE A 660 4.38 7.49 21.96
N THR A 661 5.12 6.40 22.21
CA THR A 661 5.87 6.21 23.46
C THR A 661 7.05 7.16 23.63
N THR A 662 7.34 8.01 22.62
CA THR A 662 8.28 9.13 22.74
C THR A 662 7.83 10.11 23.82
N PHE A 663 6.52 10.32 23.97
CA PHE A 663 5.95 11.24 24.96
C PHE A 663 5.33 10.48 26.14
N ASP A 664 5.74 10.86 27.35
CA ASP A 664 5.27 10.25 28.59
C ASP A 664 3.76 10.50 28.82
N GLN A 665 3.22 11.62 28.31
CA GLN A 665 1.79 11.95 28.33
C GLN A 665 0.95 10.89 27.62
N ILE A 666 1.39 10.39 26.46
CA ILE A 666 0.68 9.35 25.71
C ILE A 666 0.88 7.98 26.38
N THR A 667 2.09 7.74 26.90
CA THR A 667 2.39 6.51 27.67
C THR A 667 1.49 6.37 28.91
N SER A 668 0.99 7.48 29.45
CA SER A 668 0.10 7.50 30.62
C SER A 668 -1.26 6.82 30.38
N PHE A 669 -1.69 6.62 29.13
CA PHE A 669 -2.98 5.98 28.82
C PHE A 669 -3.06 4.55 29.37
N GLY A 670 -1.92 3.85 29.45
CA GLY A 670 -1.88 2.49 29.99
C GLY A 670 -2.07 2.40 31.51
N ARG A 671 -2.16 3.54 32.23
CA ARG A 671 -2.28 3.59 33.69
C ARG A 671 -3.69 3.29 34.18
N SER A 672 -4.73 3.77 33.48
CA SER A 672 -6.12 3.46 33.80
C SER A 672 -7.02 3.43 32.58
N SER A 673 -8.08 2.65 32.66
CA SER A 673 -9.16 2.61 31.67
C SER A 673 -9.81 3.99 31.45
N SER A 674 -9.99 4.77 32.51
CA SER A 674 -10.62 6.09 32.45
C SER A 674 -9.85 7.09 31.58
N VAL A 675 -8.52 7.17 31.75
CA VAL A 675 -7.68 8.05 30.90
C VAL A 675 -7.63 7.53 29.46
N ALA A 676 -7.55 6.21 29.25
CA ALA A 676 -7.60 5.62 27.93
C ALA A 676 -8.92 5.95 27.19
N ALA A 677 -10.06 5.87 27.88
CA ALA A 677 -11.39 6.19 27.32
C ALA A 677 -11.49 7.67 26.93
N LYS A 678 -11.09 8.58 27.85
CA LYS A 678 -11.04 10.02 27.59
C LYS A 678 -10.14 10.34 26.39
N ALA A 679 -8.94 9.76 26.35
CA ALA A 679 -7.98 9.98 25.27
C ALA A 679 -8.48 9.47 23.92
N PHE A 680 -9.10 8.30 23.87
CA PHE A 680 -9.69 7.74 22.65
C PHE A 680 -10.70 8.70 22.02
N LEU A 681 -11.64 9.22 22.81
CA LEU A 681 -12.69 10.12 22.33
C LEU A 681 -12.13 11.51 21.98
N PHE A 682 -11.27 12.07 22.83
CA PHE A 682 -10.69 13.39 22.61
C PHE A 682 -9.83 13.45 21.34
N LEU A 683 -8.87 12.51 21.20
CA LEU A 683 -7.99 12.46 20.03
C LEU A 683 -8.75 12.04 18.77
N GLY A 684 -9.70 11.12 18.91
CA GLY A 684 -10.57 10.69 17.84
C GLY A 684 -11.38 11.85 17.24
N TYR A 685 -11.90 12.72 18.11
CA TYR A 685 -12.64 13.89 17.68
C TYR A 685 -11.75 14.98 17.06
N LYS A 686 -10.54 15.20 17.61
CA LYS A 686 -9.59 16.17 17.05
C LYS A 686 -8.90 15.68 15.76
N SER A 687 -9.09 14.41 15.39
CA SER A 687 -8.55 13.85 14.16
C SER A 687 -9.31 14.33 12.93
N LYS A 688 -8.57 14.69 11.87
CA LYS A 688 -9.15 15.18 10.60
C LYS A 688 -9.94 14.11 9.85
N ASP A 689 -9.40 12.89 9.79
CA ASP A 689 -10.03 11.72 9.18
C ASP A 689 -10.36 10.71 10.28
N LYS A 690 -11.64 10.65 10.66
CA LYS A 690 -12.14 9.74 11.72
C LYS A 690 -11.99 8.26 11.32
N GLU A 691 -12.14 7.94 10.03
CA GLU A 691 -11.96 6.55 9.56
C GLU A 691 -10.49 6.16 9.64
N GLU A 692 -9.57 7.03 9.21
CA GLU A 692 -8.13 6.80 9.33
C GLU A 692 -7.68 6.66 10.79
N PHE A 693 -8.23 7.48 11.69
CA PHE A 693 -7.96 7.35 13.11
C PHE A 693 -8.33 5.95 13.62
N ILE A 694 -9.54 5.46 13.31
CA ILE A 694 -10.01 4.14 13.74
C ILE A 694 -9.21 3.01 13.09
N GLN A 695 -8.90 3.12 11.78
CA GLN A 695 -8.32 2.02 11.01
C GLN A 695 -6.80 1.94 11.08
N LYS A 696 -6.09 3.04 11.32
CA LYS A 696 -4.61 3.07 11.38
C LYS A 696 -4.07 3.54 12.71
N VAL A 697 -4.58 4.65 13.23
CA VAL A 697 -3.98 5.30 14.40
C VAL A 697 -4.27 4.53 15.68
N VAL A 698 -5.51 4.07 15.86
CA VAL A 698 -5.92 3.28 17.02
C VAL A 698 -5.18 1.94 17.11
N PRO A 699 -5.12 1.10 16.05
CA PRO A 699 -4.32 -0.13 16.09
C PRO A 699 -2.85 0.13 16.44
N ARG A 700 -2.26 1.21 15.91
CA ARG A 700 -0.91 1.61 16.26
C ARG A 700 -0.79 2.02 17.73
N LEU A 701 -1.71 2.81 18.29
CA LEU A 701 -1.73 3.15 19.71
C LEU A 701 -1.85 1.91 20.60
N GLU A 702 -2.76 1.00 20.27
CA GLU A 702 -2.95 -0.26 20.99
C GLU A 702 -1.66 -1.10 20.99
N LEU A 703 -1.03 -1.24 19.82
CA LEU A 703 0.25 -1.92 19.65
C LEU A 703 1.41 -1.18 20.31
N GLU A 704 1.47 0.14 20.36
CA GLU A 704 2.60 0.83 20.99
C GLU A 704 2.51 0.85 22.52
N LEU A 705 1.31 0.99 23.05
CA LEU A 705 1.06 1.11 24.50
C LEU A 705 0.83 -0.22 25.19
N GLY A 706 0.53 -1.27 24.43
CA GLY A 706 0.18 -2.58 24.97
C GLY A 706 -1.13 -2.54 25.71
N ILE A 707 -2.14 -1.96 25.10
CA ILE A 707 -3.52 -1.91 25.58
C ILE A 707 -4.46 -2.20 24.42
N CYS A 708 -5.72 -2.52 24.68
CA CYS A 708 -6.78 -2.38 23.69
C CYS A 708 -7.93 -1.56 24.26
N PHE A 709 -8.51 -0.67 23.47
CA PHE A 709 -9.61 0.19 23.94
C PHE A 709 -10.88 -0.61 24.25
N HIS A 710 -11.07 -1.78 23.63
CA HIS A 710 -12.16 -2.69 23.99
C HIS A 710 -12.01 -3.32 25.38
N TRP A 711 -10.88 -3.15 26.09
CA TRP A 711 -10.70 -3.60 27.49
C TRP A 711 -11.18 -2.58 28.53
N ILE A 712 -11.56 -1.37 28.09
CA ILE A 712 -11.99 -0.28 28.97
C ILE A 712 -13.21 -0.72 29.78
N ILE A 713 -13.19 -0.34 31.06
CA ILE A 713 -14.29 -0.56 32.00
C ILE A 713 -15.56 0.13 31.48
N ARG A 714 -16.69 -0.56 31.54
CA ARG A 714 -17.98 -0.06 31.08
C ARG A 714 -18.31 1.35 31.60
N GLU A 715 -18.17 1.57 32.90
CA GLU A 715 -18.51 2.84 33.55
C GLU A 715 -17.60 3.99 33.08
N ASP A 716 -16.34 3.69 32.73
CA ASP A 716 -15.41 4.69 32.22
C ASP A 716 -15.77 5.16 30.80
N TRP A 717 -16.38 4.30 29.99
CA TRP A 717 -16.93 4.72 28.69
C TRP A 717 -18.03 5.76 28.88
N GLU A 718 -18.97 5.52 29.80
CA GLU A 718 -20.07 6.44 30.06
C GLU A 718 -19.56 7.82 30.52
N VAL A 719 -18.61 7.83 31.45
CA VAL A 719 -18.00 9.07 31.95
C VAL A 719 -17.27 9.82 30.83
N ALA A 720 -16.49 9.11 30.00
CA ALA A 720 -15.74 9.72 28.91
C ALA A 720 -16.65 10.28 27.80
N ILE A 721 -17.74 9.57 27.46
CA ILE A 721 -18.75 10.02 26.48
C ILE A 721 -19.42 11.31 26.96
N ASN A 722 -19.85 11.36 28.22
CA ASN A 722 -20.46 12.57 28.77
C ASN A 722 -19.45 13.73 28.76
N SER A 723 -18.20 13.46 29.15
CA SER A 723 -17.14 14.48 29.14
C SER A 723 -16.89 15.05 27.74
N VAL A 724 -16.87 14.21 26.69
CA VAL A 724 -16.60 14.70 25.33
C VAL A 724 -17.81 15.44 24.77
N ILE A 725 -19.02 14.97 25.03
CA ILE A 725 -20.24 15.66 24.62
C ILE A 725 -20.29 17.06 25.25
N ASP A 726 -20.02 17.19 26.55
CA ASP A 726 -20.01 18.48 27.24
C ASP A 726 -18.93 19.43 26.70
N PHE A 727 -17.74 18.91 26.41
CA PHE A 727 -16.67 19.67 25.76
C PHE A 727 -17.11 20.21 24.39
N LEU A 728 -17.73 19.36 23.56
CA LEU A 728 -18.13 19.72 22.20
C LEU A 728 -19.29 20.71 22.17
N LYS A 729 -20.22 20.63 23.12
CA LYS A 729 -21.27 21.65 23.31
C LYS A 729 -20.69 23.03 23.58
N ASN A 730 -19.51 23.09 24.18
CA ASN A 730 -18.87 24.34 24.55
C ASN A 730 -18.02 24.97 23.43
N GLU A 731 -17.70 24.21 22.38
CA GLU A 731 -16.94 24.69 21.23
C GLU A 731 -17.69 25.76 20.42
N ALA A 732 -16.96 26.75 19.92
CA ALA A 732 -17.54 27.93 19.27
C ALA A 732 -18.35 27.58 18.01
N TRP A 733 -17.85 26.63 17.21
CA TRP A 733 -18.50 26.19 15.97
C TRP A 733 -19.85 25.51 16.26
N PHE A 734 -19.95 24.73 17.35
CA PHE A 734 -21.19 24.05 17.71
C PHE A 734 -22.24 25.05 18.17
N LYS A 735 -21.86 25.99 19.05
CA LYS A 735 -22.74 27.08 19.49
C LYS A 735 -23.29 27.86 18.30
N GLN A 736 -22.42 28.24 17.37
CA GLN A 736 -22.80 28.97 16.16
C GLN A 736 -23.78 28.19 15.27
N LEU A 737 -23.54 26.89 15.02
CA LEU A 737 -24.43 26.07 14.19
C LEU A 737 -25.74 25.75 14.90
N SER A 738 -25.71 25.57 16.22
CA SER A 738 -26.90 25.31 17.03
C SER A 738 -27.82 26.53 17.07
N GLU A 739 -27.28 27.74 17.21
CA GLU A 739 -28.04 29.00 17.09
C GLU A 739 -28.73 29.15 15.72
N LEU A 740 -28.14 28.57 14.67
CA LEU A 740 -28.71 28.56 13.31
C LEU A 740 -29.68 27.39 13.06
N ASN A 741 -29.98 26.55 14.06
CA ASN A 741 -30.75 25.30 13.94
C ASN A 741 -30.20 24.35 12.86
N LEU A 742 -28.89 24.37 12.64
CA LEU A 742 -28.22 23.49 11.67
C LEU A 742 -27.69 22.20 12.31
N ILE A 743 -27.50 22.21 13.63
CA ILE A 743 -27.08 21.05 14.41
C ILE A 743 -27.78 21.03 15.77
N ASP A 744 -28.06 19.84 16.30
CA ASP A 744 -28.59 19.66 17.66
C ASP A 744 -27.73 18.69 18.49
N GLU A 745 -28.05 18.57 19.78
CA GLU A 745 -27.34 17.68 20.70
C GLU A 745 -27.53 16.19 20.37
N ALA A 746 -28.63 15.84 19.69
CA ALA A 746 -28.88 14.46 19.28
C ALA A 746 -27.90 14.03 18.19
N GLN A 747 -27.64 14.90 17.21
CA GLN A 747 -26.64 14.66 16.16
C GLN A 747 -25.23 14.53 16.73
N LEU A 748 -24.87 15.31 17.76
CA LEU A 748 -23.59 15.16 18.45
C LEU A 748 -23.44 13.77 19.11
N SER A 749 -24.52 13.30 19.73
CA SER A 749 -24.57 11.99 20.37
C SER A 749 -24.48 10.87 19.33
N ASP A 750 -25.15 11.02 18.19
CA ASP A 750 -25.09 10.10 17.05
C ASP A 750 -23.67 10.02 16.47
N ASP A 751 -22.95 11.15 16.39
CA ASP A 751 -21.57 11.22 15.93
C ASP A 751 -20.61 10.45 16.85
N VAL A 752 -20.74 10.62 18.17
CA VAL A 752 -19.94 9.88 19.16
C VAL A 752 -20.28 8.39 19.12
N LEU A 753 -21.57 8.05 19.03
CA LEU A 753 -22.01 6.66 18.93
C LEU A 753 -21.50 6.00 17.64
N TRP A 754 -21.57 6.70 16.51
CA TRP A 754 -21.00 6.26 15.25
C TRP A 754 -19.51 5.95 15.41
N PHE A 755 -18.76 6.85 16.05
CA PHE A 755 -17.33 6.68 16.24
C PHE A 755 -16.99 5.41 17.04
N ILE A 756 -17.68 5.20 18.16
CA ILE A 756 -17.47 4.02 19.00
C ILE A 756 -17.92 2.74 18.29
N THR A 757 -19.09 2.78 17.62
CA THR A 757 -19.63 1.64 16.85
C THR A 757 -18.64 1.16 15.81
N ASN A 758 -18.02 2.10 15.09
CA ASN A 758 -17.07 1.79 14.04
C ASN A 758 -15.76 1.24 14.60
N TYR A 759 -15.28 1.72 15.75
CA TYR A 759 -14.13 1.12 16.41
C TYR A 759 -14.38 -0.34 16.80
N PHE A 760 -15.48 -0.63 17.49
CA PHE A 760 -15.80 -2.01 17.87
C PHE A 760 -16.02 -2.90 16.66
N SER A 761 -16.66 -2.39 15.60
CA SER A 761 -16.84 -3.15 14.36
C SER A 761 -15.50 -3.43 13.64
N ASN A 762 -14.62 -2.43 13.55
CA ASN A 762 -13.29 -2.57 12.94
C ASN A 762 -12.41 -3.59 13.68
N SER A 763 -12.50 -3.56 15.02
CA SER A 763 -11.80 -4.46 15.92
C SER A 763 -12.44 -5.85 16.02
N ASP A 764 -13.55 -6.10 15.30
CA ASP A 764 -14.33 -7.33 15.32
C ASP A 764 -14.94 -7.69 16.71
N PHE A 765 -15.45 -6.68 17.43
CA PHE A 765 -16.10 -6.84 18.74
C PHE A 765 -17.48 -6.14 18.86
N PRO A 766 -18.40 -6.23 17.88
CA PRO A 766 -19.71 -5.58 17.98
C PRO A 766 -20.55 -6.10 19.16
N GLU A 767 -20.40 -7.37 19.56
CA GLU A 767 -21.13 -7.92 20.72
C GLU A 767 -20.60 -7.40 22.07
N VAL A 768 -19.31 -7.06 22.14
CA VAL A 768 -18.70 -6.44 23.32
C VAL A 768 -19.25 -5.02 23.48
N MET A 769 -19.39 -4.29 22.37
CA MET A 769 -20.05 -2.99 22.37
C MET A 769 -21.45 -3.08 22.98
N ASN A 770 -22.25 -4.08 22.57
CA ASN A 770 -23.59 -4.27 23.13
C ASN A 770 -23.54 -4.51 24.64
N TYR A 771 -22.57 -5.27 25.16
CA TYR A 771 -22.38 -5.43 26.60
C TYR A 771 -22.02 -4.11 27.28
N VAL A 772 -21.06 -3.36 26.73
CA VAL A 772 -20.63 -2.06 27.28
C VAL A 772 -21.82 -1.09 27.41
N PHE A 773 -22.71 -1.01 26.42
CA PHE A 773 -23.81 -0.03 26.50
C PHE A 773 -25.06 -0.57 27.21
N THR A 774 -25.38 -1.86 27.08
CA THR A 774 -26.65 -2.41 27.59
C THR A 774 -26.49 -3.26 28.85
N GLY A 775 -25.27 -3.66 29.20
CA GLY A 775 -24.98 -4.66 30.23
C GLY A 775 -25.40 -6.07 29.84
N ARG A 776 -25.76 -6.31 28.57
CA ARG A 776 -26.20 -7.62 28.07
C ARG A 776 -25.23 -8.13 27.02
N SER A 777 -24.69 -9.32 27.26
CA SER A 777 -23.91 -10.04 26.24
C SER A 777 -24.83 -10.82 25.30
N ALA A 778 -24.44 -10.97 24.04
CA ALA A 778 -25.12 -11.87 23.12
C ALA A 778 -24.92 -13.33 23.59
N VAL A 779 -25.98 -14.15 23.51
CA VAL A 779 -25.92 -15.56 23.93
C VAL A 779 -25.00 -16.33 22.98
N ARG A 780 -23.85 -16.82 23.48
CA ARG A 780 -22.99 -17.79 22.78
C ARG A 780 -22.94 -19.12 23.52
N GLN A 781 -22.60 -20.18 22.79
CA GLN A 781 -22.50 -21.54 23.32
C GLN A 781 -21.39 -21.63 24.37
N ALA A 782 -21.57 -22.47 25.39
CA ALA A 782 -20.55 -22.71 26.39
C ALA A 782 -19.26 -23.26 25.77
N ILE A 783 -18.10 -22.81 26.25
CA ILE A 783 -16.79 -23.30 25.79
C ILE A 783 -16.57 -24.73 26.28
N SER A 784 -16.69 -25.69 25.36
CA SER A 784 -16.55 -27.12 25.66
C SER A 784 -15.10 -27.60 25.58
N HIS A 785 -14.81 -28.77 26.16
CA HIS A 785 -13.52 -29.43 25.98
C HIS A 785 -13.19 -29.71 24.51
N SER A 786 -14.20 -30.05 23.69
CA SER A 786 -13.98 -30.33 22.26
C SER A 786 -13.48 -29.08 21.54
N ARG A 787 -14.09 -27.91 21.80
CA ARG A 787 -13.68 -26.65 21.17
C ARG A 787 -12.23 -26.29 21.49
N ILE A 788 -11.80 -26.49 22.74
CA ILE A 788 -10.41 -26.26 23.16
C ILE A 788 -9.47 -27.27 22.52
N ARG A 789 -9.91 -28.53 22.32
CA ARG A 789 -9.14 -29.55 21.60
C ARG A 789 -8.96 -29.19 20.14
N ASP A 790 -10.00 -28.72 19.45
CA ASP A 790 -9.95 -28.27 18.06
C ASP A 790 -8.95 -27.11 17.90
N LEU A 791 -8.92 -26.18 18.86
CA LEU A 791 -7.93 -25.11 18.90
C LEU A 791 -6.50 -25.66 19.00
N ARG A 792 -6.26 -26.63 19.89
CA ARG A 792 -4.93 -27.26 20.06
C ARG A 792 -4.48 -27.98 18.79
N GLU A 793 -5.39 -28.74 18.16
CA GLU A 793 -5.13 -29.44 16.91
C GLU A 793 -4.78 -28.45 15.78
N ARG A 794 -5.51 -27.33 15.69
CA ARG A 794 -5.27 -26.26 14.71
C ARG A 794 -3.92 -25.56 14.90
N LEU A 795 -3.54 -25.24 16.14
CA LEU A 795 -2.27 -24.57 16.43
C LEU A 795 -1.06 -25.52 16.32
N GLY A 796 -1.26 -26.81 16.59
CA GLY A 796 -0.21 -27.83 16.55
C GLY A 796 0.75 -27.76 17.73
N GLU A 797 1.41 -28.88 18.04
CA GLU A 797 2.26 -29.00 19.25
C GLU A 797 3.39 -27.97 19.33
N ARG A 798 3.93 -27.54 18.19
CA ARG A 798 5.05 -26.60 18.16
C ARG A 798 4.65 -25.22 18.72
N VAL A 799 3.57 -24.64 18.21
CA VAL A 799 3.07 -23.34 18.68
C VAL A 799 2.71 -23.42 20.16
N LEU A 800 2.11 -24.54 20.59
CA LEU A 800 1.73 -24.76 22.00
C LEU A 800 2.94 -24.77 22.95
N ARG A 801 4.09 -25.28 22.51
CA ARG A 801 5.34 -25.28 23.31
C ARG A 801 6.02 -23.91 23.38
N GLU A 802 5.62 -22.99 22.51
CA GLU A 802 6.20 -21.64 22.39
C GLU A 802 5.27 -20.56 22.97
N LEU A 803 4.18 -20.93 23.65
CA LEU A 803 3.34 -19.92 24.30
C LEU A 803 4.07 -19.28 25.51
N PRO A 804 3.94 -17.95 25.70
CA PRO A 804 4.52 -17.27 26.86
C PRO A 804 4.02 -17.82 28.21
N ASN A 805 4.95 -17.91 29.17
CA ASN A 805 4.66 -18.43 30.52
C ASN A 805 3.96 -17.42 31.45
N ASN A 806 4.09 -16.12 31.19
CA ASN A 806 3.48 -15.07 32.01
C ASN A 806 1.99 -14.91 31.65
N ILE A 807 1.13 -15.60 32.40
CA ILE A 807 -0.31 -15.65 32.17
C ILE A 807 -1.03 -14.65 33.09
N PRO A 808 -2.07 -13.93 32.63
CA PRO A 808 -2.87 -13.08 33.52
C PRO A 808 -3.58 -13.89 34.60
N ARG A 809 -3.75 -13.27 35.77
CA ARG A 809 -4.58 -13.84 36.85
C ARG A 809 -6.03 -13.42 36.66
N THR A 810 -6.95 -14.34 36.98
CA THR A 810 -8.39 -14.12 36.90
C THR A 810 -9.06 -14.53 38.21
N ASN A 811 -10.24 -13.97 38.49
CA ASN A 811 -10.96 -14.27 39.72
C ASN A 811 -11.50 -15.71 39.71
N GLN A 812 -12.01 -16.15 38.55
CA GLN A 812 -12.59 -17.48 38.35
C GLN A 812 -12.35 -17.99 36.92
N SER A 813 -12.75 -19.24 36.66
CA SER A 813 -12.70 -19.85 35.31
C SER A 813 -14.04 -19.78 34.55
N TYR A 814 -15.10 -19.26 35.17
CA TYR A 814 -16.44 -19.08 34.56
C TYR A 814 -17.01 -20.32 33.87
N GLY A 815 -16.69 -21.51 34.41
CA GLY A 815 -17.13 -22.80 33.88
C GLY A 815 -16.34 -23.30 32.67
N ILE A 816 -15.22 -22.67 32.33
CA ILE A 816 -14.32 -23.12 31.26
C ILE A 816 -13.34 -24.17 31.83
N PRO A 817 -13.17 -25.34 31.15
CA PRO A 817 -12.34 -26.42 31.66
C PRO A 817 -10.85 -26.17 31.40
N VAL A 818 -10.18 -25.41 32.28
CA VAL A 818 -8.76 -25.03 32.08
C VAL A 818 -7.79 -26.12 32.53
N ARG A 819 -8.13 -26.88 33.58
CA ARG A 819 -7.21 -27.83 34.24
C ARG A 819 -6.74 -28.94 33.30
N GLU A 820 -7.59 -29.39 32.38
CA GLU A 820 -7.26 -30.43 31.41
C GLU A 820 -6.51 -29.90 30.17
N HIS A 821 -6.28 -28.57 30.10
CA HIS A 821 -5.78 -27.87 28.93
C HIS A 821 -4.69 -26.83 29.29
N GLU A 822 -3.78 -27.17 30.21
CA GLU A 822 -2.69 -26.28 30.65
C GLU A 822 -1.84 -25.73 29.51
N SER A 823 -1.65 -26.51 28.44
CA SER A 823 -0.87 -26.12 27.24
C SER A 823 -1.47 -24.96 26.45
N VAL A 824 -2.71 -24.55 26.73
CA VAL A 824 -3.38 -23.38 26.11
C VAL A 824 -3.92 -22.42 27.16
N SER A 825 -3.43 -22.51 28.40
CA SER A 825 -3.89 -21.69 29.53
C SER A 825 -3.85 -20.19 29.23
N LEU A 826 -2.79 -19.69 28.58
CA LEU A 826 -2.71 -18.28 28.13
C LEU A 826 -3.91 -17.88 27.25
N LEU A 827 -4.28 -18.71 26.28
CA LEU A 827 -5.36 -18.44 25.32
C LEU A 827 -6.75 -18.46 25.97
N ILE A 828 -6.86 -19.03 27.18
CA ILE A 828 -8.10 -19.04 27.95
C ILE A 828 -8.12 -17.89 28.96
N TYR A 829 -7.06 -17.70 29.74
CA TYR A 829 -7.01 -16.69 30.78
C TYR A 829 -6.92 -15.25 30.24
N ALA A 830 -6.30 -15.05 29.07
CA ALA A 830 -6.22 -13.73 28.43
C ALA A 830 -7.60 -13.10 28.16
N PRO A 831 -8.52 -13.75 27.41
CA PRO A 831 -9.85 -13.20 27.18
C PRO A 831 -10.72 -13.12 28.44
N ILE A 832 -10.51 -13.99 29.45
CA ILE A 832 -11.19 -13.88 30.75
C ILE A 832 -10.74 -12.59 31.47
N ALA A 833 -9.43 -12.33 31.54
CA ALA A 833 -8.90 -11.13 32.19
C ALA A 833 -9.39 -9.84 31.50
N ALA A 834 -9.48 -9.84 30.17
CA ALA A 834 -10.08 -8.74 29.43
C ALA A 834 -11.58 -8.57 29.76
N ALA A 835 -12.35 -9.65 29.85
CA ALA A 835 -13.76 -9.60 30.25
C ALA A 835 -13.95 -9.06 31.69
N GLU A 836 -13.14 -9.51 32.65
CA GLU A 836 -13.17 -9.02 34.03
C GLU A 836 -12.78 -7.53 34.12
N SER A 837 -11.91 -7.06 33.24
CA SER A 837 -11.60 -5.63 33.10
C SER A 837 -12.82 -4.87 32.56
N ILE A 838 -13.44 -5.32 31.46
CA ILE A 838 -14.60 -4.65 30.86
C ILE A 838 -15.77 -4.52 31.86
N SER A 839 -15.98 -5.55 32.68
CA SER A 839 -17.05 -5.57 33.69
C SER A 839 -16.70 -4.88 35.01
N GLY A 840 -15.45 -4.43 35.21
CA GLY A 840 -15.00 -3.81 36.46
C GLY A 840 -14.80 -4.78 37.64
N GLU A 841 -14.75 -6.09 37.39
CA GLU A 841 -14.59 -7.13 38.43
C GLU A 841 -13.11 -7.40 38.78
N GLN A 842 -12.16 -7.01 37.93
CA GLN A 842 -10.73 -7.29 38.10
C GLN A 842 -10.04 -6.37 39.13
N LYS A 843 -10.41 -6.45 40.41
CA LYS A 843 -9.92 -5.54 41.46
C LYS A 843 -8.56 -5.94 42.04
N ASP A 844 -8.33 -7.25 42.23
CA ASP A 844 -7.11 -7.74 42.89
C ASP A 844 -5.91 -7.84 41.94
N TYR A 845 -6.17 -8.05 40.64
CA TYR A 845 -5.14 -8.27 39.63
C TYR A 845 -5.39 -7.46 38.34
N PRO A 846 -5.55 -6.12 38.42
CA PRO A 846 -5.93 -5.32 37.26
C PRO A 846 -4.86 -5.40 36.15
N ILE A 847 -5.33 -5.53 34.90
CA ILE A 847 -4.48 -5.40 33.71
C ILE A 847 -4.02 -3.94 33.51
N TRP A 848 -4.76 -2.96 34.01
CA TRP A 848 -4.38 -1.55 34.03
C TRP A 848 -3.35 -1.24 35.12
N GLY A 849 -2.55 -0.20 34.91
CA GLY A 849 -1.44 0.20 35.78
C GLY A 849 -0.11 0.23 35.03
N GLY A 850 1.00 0.50 35.71
CA GLY A 850 2.27 0.79 35.00
C GLY A 850 3.56 0.36 35.65
N ASP A 851 3.56 -0.80 36.31
CA ASP A 851 4.79 -1.59 36.46
C ASP A 851 5.09 -2.39 35.18
N ASP A 852 6.34 -2.83 35.02
CA ASP A 852 6.77 -3.56 33.82
C ASP A 852 6.17 -4.97 33.72
N PHE A 853 5.76 -5.56 34.86
CA PHE A 853 5.10 -6.86 34.87
C PHE A 853 3.70 -6.80 34.23
N ARG A 854 2.89 -5.80 34.59
CA ARG A 854 1.57 -5.57 33.98
C ARG A 854 1.67 -5.29 32.49
N LYS A 855 2.69 -4.54 32.05
CA LYS A 855 2.94 -4.36 30.61
C LYS A 855 3.16 -5.70 29.92
N VAL A 856 4.00 -6.59 30.48
CA VAL A 856 4.21 -7.94 29.93
C VAL A 856 2.91 -8.73 29.85
N ILE A 857 2.08 -8.70 30.89
CA ILE A 857 0.78 -9.37 30.89
C ILE A 857 -0.12 -8.84 29.75
N ARG A 858 -0.27 -7.52 29.61
CA ARG A 858 -1.09 -6.95 28.53
C ARG A 858 -0.59 -7.32 27.14
N ARG A 859 0.73 -7.35 26.93
CA ARG A 859 1.34 -7.83 25.67
C ARG A 859 0.99 -9.30 25.38
N ASN A 860 0.99 -10.14 26.40
CA ASN A 860 0.62 -11.55 26.24
C ASN A 860 -0.88 -11.73 25.94
N ILE A 861 -1.74 -10.84 26.47
CA ILE A 861 -3.17 -10.79 26.11
C ILE A 861 -3.34 -10.40 24.63
N GLN A 862 -2.65 -9.35 24.16
CA GLN A 862 -2.65 -8.98 22.74
C GLN A 862 -2.13 -10.10 21.84
N TYR A 863 -1.08 -10.79 22.27
CA TYR A 863 -0.55 -11.93 21.52
C TYR A 863 -1.56 -13.08 21.44
N ALA A 864 -2.27 -13.39 22.52
CA ALA A 864 -3.34 -14.39 22.51
C ALA A 864 -4.49 -14.00 21.55
N GLN A 865 -4.87 -12.72 21.55
CA GLN A 865 -5.85 -12.16 20.61
C GLN A 865 -5.37 -12.29 19.15
N TYR A 866 -4.13 -11.96 18.86
CA TYR A 866 -3.56 -12.08 17.51
C TYR A 866 -3.46 -13.55 17.06
N LEU A 867 -3.02 -14.45 17.95
CA LEU A 867 -2.80 -15.86 17.63
C LEU A 867 -4.10 -16.64 17.39
N ALA A 868 -5.17 -16.32 18.14
CA ALA A 868 -6.44 -17.02 18.05
C ALA A 868 -7.65 -16.07 18.23
N PRO A 869 -7.89 -15.13 17.29
CA PRO A 869 -8.87 -14.05 17.45
C PRO A 869 -10.30 -14.56 17.68
N GLU A 870 -10.75 -15.54 16.88
CA GLU A 870 -12.09 -16.13 17.04
C GLU A 870 -12.30 -16.77 18.42
N PHE A 871 -11.32 -17.55 18.88
CA PHE A 871 -11.40 -18.23 20.17
C PHE A 871 -11.31 -17.22 21.32
N TYR A 872 -10.46 -16.21 21.19
CA TYR A 872 -10.37 -15.09 22.14
C TYR A 872 -11.74 -14.40 22.30
N LYS A 873 -12.39 -14.06 21.18
CA LYS A 873 -13.73 -13.45 21.15
C LYS A 873 -14.80 -14.35 21.77
N GLU A 874 -14.81 -15.64 21.44
CA GLU A 874 -15.73 -16.63 22.03
C GLU A 874 -15.62 -16.69 23.56
N VAL A 875 -14.40 -16.81 24.10
CA VAL A 875 -14.17 -16.90 25.55
C VAL A 875 -14.52 -15.59 26.25
N LEU A 876 -14.16 -14.45 25.65
CA LEU A 876 -14.45 -13.12 26.19
C LEU A 876 -15.96 -12.93 26.34
N LEU A 877 -16.74 -13.23 25.30
CA LEU A 877 -18.21 -13.10 25.32
C LEU A 877 -18.89 -14.10 26.27
N HIS A 878 -18.41 -15.35 26.33
CA HIS A 878 -18.88 -16.34 27.30
C HIS A 878 -18.67 -15.84 28.74
N THR A 879 -17.51 -15.23 29.00
CA THR A 879 -17.17 -14.73 30.33
C THR A 879 -18.05 -13.54 30.71
N LEU A 880 -18.20 -12.55 29.82
CA LEU A 880 -19.10 -11.40 30.02
C LEU A 880 -20.56 -11.79 30.25
N GLN A 881 -20.99 -12.97 29.77
CA GLN A 881 -22.34 -13.49 30.04
C GLN A 881 -22.47 -14.08 31.46
N LYS A 882 -21.37 -14.54 32.05
CA LYS A 882 -21.34 -15.24 33.34
C LYS A 882 -21.09 -14.31 34.52
N ILE A 883 -20.50 -13.15 34.25
CA ILE A 883 -20.43 -12.01 35.16
C ILE A 883 -21.81 -11.35 35.18
#